data_AF-A0A8B6DYW4-F1
#
_entry.id   AF-A0A8B6DYW4-F1
#
_cell.length_a   1.000
_cell.length_b   1.000
_cell.length_c   1.000
_cell.angle_alpha   90.00
_cell.angle_beta   90.00
_cell.angle_gamma   90.00
#
_symmetry.space_group_name_H-M   'P 1'
#
loop_
_entity.id
_entity.type
_entity.pdbx_description
1 polymer ?
#
loop_
_entity_poly.entity_id
_entity_poly.type
_entity_poly.pdbx_seq_one_letter_code
_entity_poly.pdbx_strand_id
1 'polypeptide(L)'
;MVLSLRILIVFLLLPLLSLATQQWTDGACGNCICSRKRGNYEMEYVVNCTGKDIKSLPDNLPRNIHRLDLSFNSLGSSSLKNLELYGKDLMSLSLASNNVTIINTDILSSLRHLEELDLTGNVLDYIDDRLFFALNLRKLSGISAKMFHRSAFWKLVSLEDLSVIFEQEMIDENIFKNLQVFHLDVTFRYAKEIPISLFHFGTNTLTRLTIDGPLLSSLPNGIFDGLTVLKTLTIRGGNIRWLSNSLFYRPSATSMPLHLNKISIIGVKSIPRDLFKGQLSLKFTTLKNIEDIPPLDLPVQLDNLDMSGSNVFRVSPDVFMKLTNLRELNLSNSSLTSLESESFIGLSSLSDLDLSRNKIVTLPEKIFEACRYTLDFLDLSYNQIPRIQPFYFNMLKSLRVLDLSHNKIQLIHAKAFEKLNMLTDLKCRGNLISTLPDTLFSNVLSIQVIELGKNNISRIASTLFDNLYQLSSLNLESNPLHCDCSVNLLKMKYRYLQIQGVCKTPEEYYAYQVSKLKRDESCYNIEEGSSSVSLFSSIQVTTDSQKTSFKQTINPTLAMISVSTKLVDVLASNTSNDNLSGNSHTIEHYDVTEEHPTSVYVNRSLLAKQQTTIWHGTGFIVLYVCVGILGTVIIITTAIGCRNVCKDLRRRGTYILPPP
;
A
#
# COMPACT_ATOMS: atom_id res chain seq x y z
N MET A 1 -13.51 43.39 -21.08
CA MET A 1 -13.69 44.16 -19.82
C MET A 1 -14.40 43.39 -18.69
N VAL A 2 -15.35 42.46 -18.94
CA VAL A 2 -15.98 41.71 -17.83
C VAL A 2 -15.07 40.61 -17.25
N LEU A 3 -14.19 40.01 -18.06
CA LEU A 3 -13.25 38.97 -17.61
C LEU A 3 -12.15 39.50 -16.67
N SER A 4 -11.69 40.74 -16.89
CA SER A 4 -10.65 41.40 -16.09
C SER A 4 -11.10 41.75 -14.67
N LEU A 5 -12.40 41.95 -14.43
CA LEU A 5 -12.92 42.24 -13.09
C LEU A 5 -12.95 40.99 -12.19
N ARG A 6 -13.23 39.80 -12.77
CA ARG A 6 -13.23 38.53 -12.02
C ARG A 6 -11.83 38.12 -11.57
N ILE A 7 -10.81 38.35 -12.39
CA ILE A 7 -9.41 38.06 -12.03
C ILE A 7 -8.93 39.00 -10.91
N LEU A 8 -9.30 40.29 -10.95
CA LEU A 8 -8.97 41.23 -9.87
C LEU A 8 -9.62 40.84 -8.53
N ILE A 9 -10.86 40.36 -8.55
CA ILE A 9 -11.55 39.84 -7.37
C ILE A 9 -10.85 38.58 -6.83
N VAL A 10 -10.42 37.65 -7.68
CA VAL A 10 -9.66 36.47 -7.24
C VAL A 10 -8.32 36.85 -6.60
N PHE A 11 -7.60 37.85 -7.13
CA PHE A 11 -6.36 38.36 -6.53
C PHE A 11 -6.58 39.14 -5.22
N LEU A 12 -7.72 39.81 -5.04
CA LEU A 12 -8.11 40.45 -3.78
C LEU A 12 -8.67 39.45 -2.74
N LEU A 13 -9.12 38.27 -3.17
CA LEU A 13 -9.62 37.19 -2.30
C LEU A 13 -8.54 36.12 -1.97
N LEU A 14 -7.40 36.12 -2.65
CA LEU A 14 -6.28 35.21 -2.33
C LEU A 14 -5.75 35.35 -0.88
N PRO A 15 -5.76 36.54 -0.22
CA PRO A 15 -5.49 36.64 1.22
C PRO A 15 -6.60 36.09 2.14
N LEU A 16 -7.80 35.82 1.61
CA LEU A 16 -8.96 35.32 2.36
C LEU A 16 -9.14 33.80 2.29
N LEU A 17 -8.35 33.11 1.46
CA LEU A 17 -8.30 31.65 1.39
C LEU A 17 -7.16 31.03 2.22
N SER A 18 -6.32 31.83 2.88
CA SER A 18 -5.31 31.36 3.83
C SER A 18 -5.81 31.32 5.29
N LEU A 19 -7.08 31.00 5.52
CA LEU A 19 -7.67 30.82 6.85
C LEU A 19 -7.33 29.44 7.46
N ALA A 20 -6.07 29.03 7.31
CA ALA A 20 -5.46 27.99 8.13
C ALA A 20 -5.08 28.62 9.48
N THR A 21 -5.72 28.17 10.55
CA THR A 21 -5.34 28.35 11.98
C THR A 21 -4.45 29.57 12.26
N GLN A 22 -5.06 30.74 12.45
CA GLN A 22 -4.30 31.94 12.82
C GLN A 22 -3.74 31.76 14.24
N GLN A 23 -2.48 31.35 14.35
CA GLN A 23 -1.72 31.31 15.60
C GLN A 23 -1.43 32.75 16.03
N TRP A 24 -2.28 33.30 16.91
CA TRP A 24 -1.97 34.52 17.62
C TRP A 24 -1.22 34.15 18.90
N THR A 25 0.05 34.54 18.97
CA THR A 25 0.81 34.53 20.22
C THR A 25 0.40 35.72 21.09
N ASP A 26 -0.85 35.72 21.55
CA ASP A 26 -1.19 36.43 22.79
C ASP A 26 -0.31 35.82 23.89
N GLY A 27 0.37 36.67 24.69
CA GLY A 27 1.42 36.27 25.64
C GLY A 27 0.98 35.40 26.82
N ALA A 28 -0.23 34.83 26.77
CA ALA A 28 -0.89 34.03 27.81
C ALA A 28 -1.13 32.57 27.35
N CYS A 29 -0.11 31.94 26.72
CA CYS A 29 -0.17 30.51 26.34
C CYS A 29 0.96 29.64 26.94
N GLY A 30 1.91 30.23 27.66
CA GLY A 30 3.02 29.48 28.27
C GLY A 30 3.77 28.58 27.29
N ASN A 31 3.91 27.29 27.62
CA ASN A 31 4.57 26.27 26.79
C ASN A 31 3.59 25.49 25.87
N CYS A 32 2.31 25.83 25.88
CA CYS A 32 1.26 25.19 25.08
C CYS A 32 1.07 25.90 23.72
N ILE A 33 0.26 25.30 22.85
CA ILE A 33 -0.12 25.84 21.55
C ILE A 33 -1.57 26.32 21.64
N CYS A 34 -1.77 27.64 21.56
CA CYS A 34 -3.09 28.25 21.54
C CYS A 34 -3.48 28.59 20.10
N SER A 35 -4.75 28.39 19.77
CA SER A 35 -5.34 28.80 18.50
C SER A 35 -6.81 29.14 18.70
N ARG A 36 -7.36 29.99 17.81
CA ARG A 36 -8.81 30.13 17.70
C ARG A 36 -9.28 29.38 16.46
N LYS A 37 -10.28 28.53 16.63
CA LYS A 37 -10.91 27.77 15.55
C LYS A 37 -12.32 28.31 15.35
N ARG A 38 -12.75 28.45 14.11
CA ARG A 38 -14.14 28.79 13.81
C ARG A 38 -15.00 27.57 14.14
N GLY A 39 -15.80 27.67 15.21
CA GLY A 39 -16.82 26.69 15.56
C GLY A 39 -18.08 26.87 14.71
N ASN A 40 -19.13 26.13 15.05
CA ASN A 40 -20.39 26.17 14.29
C ASN A 40 -21.12 27.53 14.38
N TYR A 41 -20.92 28.27 15.48
CA TYR A 41 -21.61 29.55 15.73
C TYR A 41 -20.68 30.66 16.25
N GLU A 42 -19.60 30.33 16.97
CA GLU A 42 -18.64 31.29 17.52
C GLU A 42 -17.18 30.87 17.29
N MET A 43 -16.22 31.69 17.73
CA MET A 43 -14.78 31.39 17.67
C MET A 43 -14.35 30.61 18.93
N GLU A 44 -14.19 29.30 18.79
CA GLU A 44 -13.71 28.42 19.86
C GLU A 44 -12.24 28.68 20.18
N TYR A 45 -11.92 28.81 21.47
CA TYR A 45 -10.53 28.89 21.94
C TYR A 45 -9.99 27.49 22.22
N VAL A 46 -8.95 27.08 21.48
CA VAL A 46 -8.39 25.72 21.51
C VAL A 46 -6.96 25.77 22.02
N VAL A 47 -6.65 24.97 23.04
CA VAL A 47 -5.33 24.90 23.67
C VAL A 47 -4.82 23.46 23.67
N ASN A 48 -3.67 23.25 23.03
CA ASN A 48 -2.98 21.98 23.01
C ASN A 48 -1.69 22.03 23.86
N CYS A 49 -1.67 21.23 24.90
CA CYS A 49 -0.59 21.08 25.87
C CYS A 49 0.00 19.65 25.84
N THR A 50 -0.10 18.94 24.71
CA THR A 50 0.35 17.54 24.59
C THR A 50 1.86 17.37 24.70
N GLY A 51 2.30 16.34 25.45
CA GLY A 51 3.72 16.00 25.54
C GLY A 51 4.60 17.12 26.11
N LYS A 52 4.12 17.83 27.15
CA LYS A 52 4.78 19.01 27.74
C LYS A 52 5.34 18.75 29.15
N ASP A 53 5.43 17.49 29.56
CA ASP A 53 5.87 17.03 30.89
C ASP A 53 5.12 17.69 32.07
N ILE A 54 3.84 18.03 31.85
CA ILE A 54 3.00 18.75 32.81
C ILE A 54 2.64 17.83 33.98
N LYS A 55 2.86 18.31 35.21
CA LYS A 55 2.57 17.59 36.47
C LYS A 55 1.44 18.23 37.30
N SER A 56 1.20 19.52 37.09
CA SER A 56 0.12 20.33 37.66
C SER A 56 -0.49 21.18 36.56
N LEU A 57 -1.77 21.54 36.67
CA LEU A 57 -2.43 22.39 35.68
C LEU A 57 -1.67 23.74 35.51
N PRO A 58 -1.47 24.29 34.29
CA PRO A 58 -0.60 25.45 34.10
C PRO A 58 -1.32 26.79 34.35
N ASP A 59 -0.83 27.59 35.29
CA ASP A 59 -1.49 28.84 35.75
C ASP A 59 -1.64 29.93 34.66
N ASN A 60 -0.77 29.92 33.64
CA ASN A 60 -0.68 30.97 32.62
C ASN A 60 -1.54 30.73 31.37
N LEU A 61 -2.52 29.82 31.43
CA LEU A 61 -3.43 29.57 30.32
C LEU A 61 -4.62 30.56 30.30
N PRO A 62 -5.30 30.73 29.14
CA PRO A 62 -6.53 31.53 29.05
C PRO A 62 -7.64 31.00 29.96
N ARG A 63 -8.58 31.87 30.34
CA ARG A 63 -9.74 31.53 31.20
C ARG A 63 -11.06 31.29 30.44
N ASN A 64 -10.99 31.18 29.12
CA ASN A 64 -12.11 31.02 28.20
C ASN A 64 -11.84 29.90 27.17
N ILE A 65 -11.20 28.82 27.62
CA ILE A 65 -10.87 27.66 26.79
C ILE A 65 -12.14 26.85 26.51
N HIS A 66 -12.37 26.53 25.24
CA HIS A 66 -13.47 25.69 24.78
C HIS A 66 -13.01 24.24 24.57
N ARG A 67 -11.75 24.04 24.15
CA ARG A 67 -11.14 22.72 23.99
C ARG A 67 -9.73 22.70 24.58
N LEU A 68 -9.49 21.81 25.54
CA LEU A 68 -8.22 21.67 26.26
C LEU A 68 -7.68 20.25 26.10
N ASP A 69 -6.51 20.12 25.47
CA ASP A 69 -5.82 18.84 25.30
C ASP A 69 -4.57 18.80 26.18
N LEU A 70 -4.63 17.99 27.25
CA LEU A 70 -3.54 17.75 28.21
C LEU A 70 -2.95 16.34 28.05
N SER A 71 -3.13 15.69 26.89
CA SER A 71 -2.72 14.29 26.69
C SER A 71 -1.20 14.08 26.77
N PHE A 72 -0.77 12.87 27.10
CA PHE A 72 0.65 12.48 27.17
C PHE A 72 1.47 13.37 28.14
N ASN A 73 0.96 13.55 29.35
CA ASN A 73 1.62 14.28 30.43
C ASN A 73 1.71 13.39 31.69
N SER A 74 2.04 13.97 32.84
CA SER A 74 2.17 13.27 34.13
C SER A 74 1.17 13.79 35.17
N LEU A 75 -0.02 14.20 34.75
CA LEU A 75 -1.07 14.68 35.65
C LEU A 75 -1.65 13.51 36.46
N GLY A 76 -1.73 13.69 37.78
CA GLY A 76 -2.48 12.81 38.68
C GLY A 76 -3.82 13.43 39.09
N SER A 77 -4.70 12.64 39.70
CA SER A 77 -6.04 13.09 40.11
C SER A 77 -6.06 14.30 41.04
N SER A 78 -5.07 14.44 41.92
CA SER A 78 -4.94 15.61 42.80
C SER A 78 -4.58 16.89 42.05
N SER A 79 -3.91 16.78 40.90
CA SER A 79 -3.53 17.90 40.04
C SER A 79 -4.70 18.50 39.26
N LEU A 80 -5.83 17.79 39.14
CA LEU A 80 -6.99 18.21 38.36
C LEU A 80 -7.93 19.19 39.11
N LYS A 81 -7.59 19.59 40.34
CA LYS A 81 -8.39 20.57 41.09
C LYS A 81 -8.36 21.94 40.40
N ASN A 82 -9.48 22.65 40.45
CA ASN A 82 -9.66 23.99 39.90
C ASN A 82 -9.67 24.06 38.35
N LEU A 83 -10.06 23.00 37.65
CA LEU A 83 -10.22 23.02 36.18
C LEU A 83 -11.15 24.14 35.69
N GLU A 84 -12.14 24.57 36.49
CA GLU A 84 -13.02 25.69 36.18
C GLU A 84 -12.31 27.05 36.01
N LEU A 85 -11.06 27.18 36.44
CA LEU A 85 -10.26 28.39 36.21
C LEU A 85 -9.95 28.63 34.72
N TYR A 86 -9.95 27.58 33.90
CA TYR A 86 -9.67 27.66 32.47
C TYR A 86 -10.90 27.99 31.61
N GLY A 87 -12.08 27.94 32.20
CA GLY A 87 -13.33 28.28 31.54
C GLY A 87 -14.48 27.40 32.02
N LYS A 88 -15.61 28.03 32.34
CA LYS A 88 -16.89 27.32 32.58
C LYS A 88 -17.54 26.81 31.28
N ASP A 89 -17.04 27.28 30.15
CA ASP A 89 -17.52 27.00 28.80
C ASP A 89 -16.63 25.97 28.09
N LEU A 90 -15.85 25.20 28.87
CA LEU A 90 -15.03 24.11 28.37
C LEU A 90 -15.93 22.97 27.87
N MET A 91 -15.92 22.73 26.56
CA MET A 91 -16.74 21.74 25.86
C MET A 91 -16.01 20.41 25.67
N SER A 92 -14.68 20.44 25.55
CA SER A 92 -13.85 19.25 25.29
C SER A 92 -12.60 19.24 26.15
N LEU A 93 -12.36 18.13 26.85
CA LEU A 93 -11.20 17.91 27.70
C LEU A 93 -10.58 16.54 27.40
N SER A 94 -9.32 16.53 26.95
CA SER A 94 -8.52 15.30 26.90
C SER A 94 -7.52 15.24 28.03
N LEU A 95 -7.56 14.15 28.78
CA LEU A 95 -6.60 13.73 29.80
C LEU A 95 -5.88 12.43 29.39
N ALA A 96 -5.93 12.05 28.10
CA ALA A 96 -5.43 10.75 27.64
C ALA A 96 -3.94 10.54 27.95
N SER A 97 -3.54 9.30 28.27
CA SER A 97 -2.16 8.91 28.60
C SER A 97 -1.53 9.80 29.69
N ASN A 98 -2.19 9.89 30.84
CA ASN A 98 -1.71 10.53 32.06
C ASN A 98 -1.68 9.51 33.23
N ASN A 99 -1.45 9.98 34.45
CA ASN A 99 -1.47 9.19 35.68
C ASN A 99 -2.75 9.42 36.50
N VAL A 100 -3.90 9.65 35.83
CA VAL A 100 -5.19 9.82 36.51
C VAL A 100 -5.70 8.45 36.97
N THR A 101 -6.04 8.32 38.26
CA THR A 101 -6.57 7.07 38.83
C THR A 101 -8.00 7.23 39.37
N ILE A 102 -8.31 8.41 39.90
CA ILE A 102 -9.59 8.75 40.52
C ILE A 102 -10.20 9.97 39.82
N ILE A 103 -11.49 9.93 39.48
CA ILE A 103 -12.26 11.11 39.05
C ILE A 103 -13.51 11.25 39.92
N ASN A 104 -13.50 12.29 40.76
CA ASN A 104 -14.61 12.62 41.65
C ASN A 104 -15.52 13.68 41.02
N THR A 105 -16.80 13.71 41.42
CA THR A 105 -17.77 14.71 40.94
C THR A 105 -17.30 16.15 41.17
N ASP A 106 -16.63 16.41 42.28
CA ASP A 106 -16.12 17.75 42.65
C ASP A 106 -15.07 18.30 41.67
N ILE A 107 -14.44 17.45 40.85
CA ILE A 107 -13.39 17.85 39.89
C ILE A 107 -13.99 18.39 38.58
N LEU A 108 -15.11 17.82 38.12
CA LEU A 108 -15.67 18.12 36.80
C LEU A 108 -17.09 18.72 36.83
N SER A 109 -17.84 18.63 37.93
CA SER A 109 -19.21 19.17 38.01
C SER A 109 -19.32 20.70 37.87
N SER A 110 -18.20 21.40 37.99
CA SER A 110 -18.06 22.83 37.67
C SER A 110 -18.10 23.11 36.16
N LEU A 111 -17.74 22.14 35.31
CA LEU A 111 -17.62 22.21 33.85
C LEU A 111 -18.93 21.81 33.14
N ARG A 112 -20.02 22.54 33.42
CA ARG A 112 -21.39 22.15 32.99
C ARG A 112 -21.59 22.05 31.46
N HIS A 113 -20.73 22.68 30.67
CA HIS A 113 -20.77 22.64 29.21
C HIS A 113 -19.92 21.52 28.59
N LEU A 114 -19.27 20.67 29.41
CA LEU A 114 -18.41 19.60 28.93
C LEU A 114 -19.24 18.52 28.21
N GLU A 115 -19.05 18.42 26.89
CA GLU A 115 -19.68 17.42 26.02
C GLU A 115 -18.72 16.26 25.69
N GLU A 116 -17.41 16.50 25.68
CA GLU A 116 -16.38 15.51 25.31
C GLU A 116 -15.36 15.32 26.44
N LEU A 117 -15.17 14.07 26.89
CA LEU A 117 -14.14 13.70 27.88
C LEU A 117 -13.37 12.46 27.42
N ASP A 118 -12.05 12.60 27.25
CA ASP A 118 -11.14 11.49 26.93
C ASP A 118 -10.22 11.16 28.11
N LEU A 119 -10.33 9.92 28.61
CA LEU A 119 -9.54 9.36 29.69
C LEU A 119 -8.65 8.19 29.23
N THR A 120 -8.57 7.93 27.93
CA THR A 120 -7.87 6.77 27.34
C THR A 120 -6.43 6.66 27.83
N GLY A 121 -5.96 5.44 28.11
CA GLY A 121 -4.57 5.20 28.52
C GLY A 121 -4.22 5.53 29.97
N ASN A 122 -5.16 6.08 30.76
CA ASN A 122 -5.04 6.18 32.22
C ASN A 122 -5.31 4.81 32.88
N VAL A 123 -4.89 4.65 34.15
CA VAL A 123 -5.16 3.46 34.99
C VAL A 123 -6.20 3.85 36.03
N LEU A 124 -7.47 3.83 35.63
CA LEU A 124 -8.58 4.33 36.43
C LEU A 124 -9.05 3.29 37.46
N ASP A 125 -8.94 3.63 38.74
CA ASP A 125 -9.40 2.87 39.89
C ASP A 125 -10.85 3.23 40.29
N TYR A 126 -11.23 4.52 40.22
CA TYR A 126 -12.56 5.00 40.59
C TYR A 126 -13.06 6.18 39.73
N ILE A 127 -14.33 6.11 39.30
CA ILE A 127 -15.10 7.24 38.77
C ILE A 127 -16.38 7.35 39.60
N ASP A 128 -16.72 8.57 40.01
CA ASP A 128 -17.95 8.85 40.73
C ASP A 128 -19.17 8.88 39.80
N ASP A 129 -20.04 7.89 39.93
CA ASP A 129 -21.30 7.72 39.18
C ASP A 129 -22.19 8.97 39.11
N ARG A 130 -22.04 9.93 40.05
CA ARG A 130 -22.79 11.19 40.06
C ARG A 130 -22.35 12.15 38.94
N LEU A 131 -21.14 12.00 38.39
CA LEU A 131 -20.67 12.70 37.20
C LEU A 131 -21.60 12.52 36.01
N PHE A 132 -22.15 11.31 35.83
CA PHE A 132 -23.05 10.97 34.73
C PHE A 132 -24.43 11.64 34.82
N PHE A 133 -24.77 12.25 35.97
CA PHE A 133 -25.93 13.14 36.11
C PHE A 133 -25.57 14.63 36.07
N ALA A 134 -24.33 14.98 36.43
CA ALA A 134 -23.86 16.36 36.51
C ALA A 134 -23.46 16.96 35.15
N LEU A 135 -23.15 16.10 34.17
CA LEU A 135 -22.61 16.48 32.86
C LEU A 135 -23.45 15.92 31.72
N ASN A 136 -23.56 16.69 30.63
CA ASN A 136 -24.30 16.31 29.43
C ASN A 136 -23.35 15.77 28.34
N LEU A 137 -22.57 14.73 28.68
CA LEU A 137 -21.54 14.18 27.79
C LEU A 137 -22.16 13.54 26.54
N ARG A 138 -21.70 13.98 25.37
CA ARG A 138 -21.90 13.32 24.07
C ARG A 138 -20.84 12.29 23.77
N LYS A 139 -19.60 12.50 24.27
CA LYS A 139 -18.47 11.62 24.02
C LYS A 139 -17.71 11.30 25.30
N LEU A 140 -17.46 10.01 25.52
CA LEU A 140 -16.78 9.52 26.70
C LEU A 140 -15.83 8.37 26.32
N SER A 141 -14.53 8.54 26.53
CA SER A 141 -13.52 7.59 26.06
C SER A 141 -12.60 7.09 27.18
N GLY A 142 -12.20 5.81 27.08
CA GLY A 142 -11.18 5.23 27.95
C GLY A 142 -11.63 4.66 29.29
N ILE A 143 -12.94 4.47 29.52
CA ILE A 143 -13.42 3.99 30.83
C ILE A 143 -13.25 2.47 30.97
N SER A 144 -12.77 2.02 32.15
CA SER A 144 -12.67 0.60 32.47
C SER A 144 -14.06 -0.02 32.71
N ALA A 145 -14.34 -1.16 32.08
CA ALA A 145 -15.60 -1.90 32.24
C ALA A 145 -15.92 -2.24 33.71
N LYS A 146 -14.90 -2.39 34.56
CA LYS A 146 -15.03 -2.61 36.01
C LYS A 146 -15.83 -1.51 36.73
N MET A 147 -15.81 -0.30 36.19
CA MET A 147 -16.40 0.89 36.82
C MET A 147 -17.91 0.96 36.60
N PHE A 148 -18.43 0.23 35.61
CA PHE A 148 -19.85 0.19 35.32
C PHE A 148 -20.55 -0.86 36.17
N HIS A 149 -21.12 -0.42 37.29
CA HIS A 149 -22.25 -1.15 37.86
C HIS A 149 -23.43 -1.17 36.86
N ARG A 150 -24.29 -2.18 36.98
CA ARG A 150 -25.46 -2.44 36.09
C ARG A 150 -26.42 -1.26 35.88
N SER A 151 -26.25 -0.16 36.60
CA SER A 151 -27.09 1.02 36.56
C SER A 151 -26.39 2.32 36.12
N ALA A 152 -25.11 2.30 35.73
CA ALA A 152 -24.39 3.51 35.36
C ALA A 152 -24.70 3.97 33.91
N PHE A 153 -24.65 3.07 32.93
CA PHE A 153 -24.81 3.43 31.51
C PHE A 153 -26.16 4.06 31.13
N TRP A 154 -27.29 3.61 31.72
CA TRP A 154 -28.60 4.15 31.35
C TRP A 154 -28.82 5.61 31.76
N LYS A 155 -27.93 6.17 32.59
CA LYS A 155 -27.95 7.58 32.99
C LYS A 155 -27.34 8.49 31.91
N LEU A 156 -26.52 7.93 31.01
CA LEU A 156 -25.81 8.64 29.95
C LEU A 156 -26.69 8.84 28.70
N VAL A 157 -27.87 9.44 28.88
CA VAL A 157 -28.93 9.52 27.86
C VAL A 157 -28.53 10.34 26.62
N SER A 158 -27.60 11.29 26.76
CA SER A 158 -27.11 12.15 25.67
C SER A 158 -25.83 11.64 25.00
N LEU A 159 -25.35 10.45 25.37
CA LEU A 159 -24.09 9.93 24.89
C LEU A 159 -24.21 9.33 23.48
N GLU A 160 -23.43 9.86 22.55
CA GLU A 160 -23.38 9.44 21.15
C GLU A 160 -22.19 8.50 20.89
N ASP A 161 -21.04 8.82 21.49
CA ASP A 161 -19.75 8.14 21.36
C ASP A 161 -19.30 7.55 22.71
N LEU A 162 -19.03 6.24 22.75
CA LEU A 162 -18.51 5.56 23.95
C LEU A 162 -17.30 4.68 23.61
N SER A 163 -16.23 4.78 24.42
CA SER A 163 -15.16 3.77 24.44
C SER A 163 -14.99 3.13 25.82
N VAL A 164 -14.97 1.78 25.84
CA VAL A 164 -14.89 0.95 27.04
C VAL A 164 -13.74 -0.04 26.95
N ILE A 165 -12.98 -0.17 28.04
CA ILE A 165 -11.81 -1.05 28.16
C ILE A 165 -12.10 -2.18 29.14
N PHE A 166 -12.10 -3.42 28.67
CA PHE A 166 -12.15 -4.63 29.49
C PHE A 166 -10.75 -5.05 29.93
N GLU A 167 -10.53 -4.93 31.24
CA GLU A 167 -9.29 -5.32 31.93
C GLU A 167 -9.45 -6.62 32.72
N GLN A 168 -10.35 -7.48 32.27
CA GLN A 168 -10.69 -8.76 32.87
C GLN A 168 -10.65 -9.83 31.77
N GLU A 169 -10.35 -11.08 32.14
CA GLU A 169 -10.51 -12.21 31.21
C GLU A 169 -11.99 -12.59 31.03
N MET A 170 -12.77 -12.53 32.12
CA MET A 170 -14.21 -12.78 32.14
C MET A 170 -14.99 -11.50 31.85
N ILE A 171 -16.01 -11.60 31.00
CA ILE A 171 -16.83 -10.49 30.51
C ILE A 171 -18.30 -10.71 30.91
N ASP A 172 -18.94 -9.75 31.57
CA ASP A 172 -20.40 -9.78 31.79
C ASP A 172 -21.12 -9.49 30.47
N GLU A 173 -21.83 -10.48 29.93
CA GLU A 173 -22.65 -10.36 28.72
C GLU A 173 -23.72 -9.27 28.81
N ASN A 174 -24.19 -8.91 30.01
CA ASN A 174 -25.24 -7.93 30.21
C ASN A 174 -24.72 -6.50 30.43
N ILE A 175 -23.40 -6.26 30.35
CA ILE A 175 -22.80 -4.95 30.68
C ILE A 175 -23.32 -3.80 29.81
N PHE A 176 -23.59 -4.05 28.52
CA PHE A 176 -24.14 -3.06 27.59
C PHE A 176 -25.67 -3.06 27.51
N LYS A 177 -26.36 -3.81 28.37
CA LYS A 177 -27.83 -3.87 28.38
C LYS A 177 -28.42 -2.49 28.65
N ASN A 178 -29.30 -2.05 27.75
CA ASN A 178 -29.92 -0.71 27.73
C ASN A 178 -28.96 0.46 27.47
N LEU A 179 -27.71 0.21 27.03
CA LEU A 179 -26.88 1.25 26.41
C LEU A 179 -27.65 1.82 25.21
N GLN A 180 -27.52 3.12 24.92
CA GLN A 180 -28.04 3.76 23.71
C GLN A 180 -26.99 4.73 23.18
N VAL A 181 -26.20 4.28 22.19
CA VAL A 181 -25.13 5.07 21.56
C VAL A 181 -25.17 4.88 20.04
N PHE A 182 -24.51 5.77 19.30
CA PHE A 182 -24.32 5.65 17.85
C PHE A 182 -23.01 4.97 17.49
N HIS A 183 -21.96 5.19 18.28
CA HIS A 183 -20.64 4.59 18.09
C HIS A 183 -20.11 3.97 19.40
N LEU A 184 -19.63 2.72 19.31
CA LEU A 184 -19.05 1.99 20.43
C LEU A 184 -17.68 1.43 20.06
N ASP A 185 -16.64 1.79 20.82
CA ASP A 185 -15.29 1.27 20.67
C ASP A 185 -14.91 0.43 21.91
N VAL A 186 -14.78 -0.89 21.74
CA VAL A 186 -14.50 -1.83 22.83
C VAL A 186 -13.09 -2.40 22.74
N THR A 187 -12.31 -2.27 23.81
CA THR A 187 -10.94 -2.81 23.90
C THR A 187 -10.86 -3.92 24.95
N PHE A 188 -10.40 -5.11 24.58
CA PHE A 188 -10.19 -6.26 25.45
C PHE A 188 -8.69 -6.45 25.72
N ARG A 189 -8.19 -6.00 26.88
CA ARG A 189 -6.76 -6.12 27.22
C ARG A 189 -6.33 -7.57 27.44
N TYR A 190 -7.16 -8.34 28.14
CA TYR A 190 -6.78 -9.68 28.64
C TYR A 190 -7.71 -10.82 28.20
N ALA A 191 -8.93 -10.52 27.74
CA ALA A 191 -9.87 -11.54 27.30
C ALA A 191 -9.37 -12.28 26.05
N LYS A 192 -9.55 -13.60 26.04
CA LYS A 192 -9.23 -14.51 24.94
C LYS A 192 -10.48 -14.89 24.11
N GLU A 193 -11.65 -14.76 24.73
CA GLU A 193 -12.97 -15.07 24.21
C GLU A 193 -13.96 -14.03 24.74
N ILE A 194 -15.09 -13.84 24.05
CA ILE A 194 -16.16 -12.90 24.44
C ILE A 194 -17.53 -13.56 24.30
N PRO A 195 -18.52 -13.22 25.14
CA PRO A 195 -19.87 -13.77 25.03
C PRO A 195 -20.51 -13.44 23.69
N ILE A 196 -21.24 -14.40 23.10
CA ILE A 196 -22.02 -14.20 21.87
C ILE A 196 -23.07 -13.10 22.02
N SER A 197 -23.64 -12.98 23.21
CA SER A 197 -24.69 -12.06 23.64
C SER A 197 -24.20 -10.64 23.91
N LEU A 198 -22.89 -10.39 23.92
CA LEU A 198 -22.31 -9.12 24.38
C LEU A 198 -22.79 -7.89 23.60
N PHE A 199 -23.06 -8.05 22.30
CA PHE A 199 -23.62 -6.98 21.46
C PHE A 199 -25.12 -7.16 21.15
N HIS A 200 -25.80 -8.12 21.78
CA HIS A 200 -27.25 -8.35 21.64
C HIS A 200 -28.08 -7.45 22.58
N PHE A 201 -27.58 -6.26 22.89
CA PHE A 201 -28.37 -5.22 23.53
C PHE A 201 -29.18 -4.48 22.46
N GLY A 202 -30.48 -4.26 22.71
CA GLY A 202 -31.47 -3.87 21.69
C GLY A 202 -31.39 -2.45 21.13
N THR A 203 -30.20 -1.99 20.71
CA THR A 203 -30.00 -0.70 20.08
C THR A 203 -30.17 -0.76 18.57
N ASN A 204 -31.26 -0.18 18.09
CA ASN A 204 -31.41 0.18 16.68
C ASN A 204 -30.70 1.53 16.35
N THR A 205 -29.69 1.92 17.13
CA THR A 205 -28.91 3.17 16.99
C THR A 205 -27.44 2.94 16.65
N LEU A 206 -26.88 1.76 16.94
CA LEU A 206 -25.43 1.53 16.82
C LEU A 206 -24.99 1.44 15.35
N THR A 207 -24.43 2.53 14.81
CA THR A 207 -23.97 2.63 13.41
C THR A 207 -22.49 2.29 13.22
N ARG A 208 -21.67 2.38 14.27
CA ARG A 208 -20.25 2.00 14.28
C ARG A 208 -19.92 1.13 15.48
N LEU A 209 -19.17 0.06 15.25
CA LEU A 209 -18.60 -0.79 16.28
C LEU A 209 -17.11 -1.02 15.99
N THR A 210 -16.25 -0.78 16.98
CA THR A 210 -14.86 -1.25 16.98
C THR A 210 -14.69 -2.31 18.07
N ILE A 211 -14.06 -3.42 17.71
CA ILE A 211 -13.58 -4.45 18.61
C ILE A 211 -12.06 -4.49 18.47
N ASP A 212 -11.34 -4.17 19.54
CA ASP A 212 -9.89 -4.35 19.64
C ASP A 212 -9.58 -5.37 20.73
N GLY A 213 -8.86 -6.43 20.39
CA GLY A 213 -8.57 -7.53 21.27
C GLY A 213 -7.29 -8.26 20.84
N PRO A 214 -6.11 -7.75 21.22
CA PRO A 214 -4.83 -8.34 20.82
C PRO A 214 -4.67 -9.80 21.26
N LEU A 215 -5.35 -10.22 22.35
CA LEU A 215 -5.32 -11.59 22.86
C LEU A 215 -6.53 -12.46 22.47
N LEU A 216 -7.53 -11.91 21.75
CA LEU A 216 -8.69 -12.69 21.31
C LEU A 216 -8.25 -13.80 20.35
N SER A 217 -8.76 -15.01 20.60
CA SER A 217 -8.45 -16.21 19.81
C SER A 217 -9.43 -16.42 18.64
N SER A 218 -10.66 -15.92 18.80
CA SER A 218 -11.80 -16.12 17.89
C SER A 218 -12.88 -15.07 18.15
N LEU A 219 -13.90 -15.03 17.27
CA LEU A 219 -15.16 -14.32 17.50
C LEU A 219 -16.33 -15.32 17.36
N PRO A 220 -17.32 -15.32 18.27
CA PRO A 220 -18.51 -16.15 18.14
C PRO A 220 -19.32 -15.88 16.87
N ASN A 221 -19.89 -16.95 16.29
CA ASN A 221 -20.86 -16.85 15.19
C ASN A 221 -22.11 -16.09 15.65
N GLY A 222 -22.59 -15.14 14.85
CA GLY A 222 -23.79 -14.35 15.19
C GLY A 222 -23.59 -13.35 16.33
N ILE A 223 -22.36 -13.00 16.71
CA ILE A 223 -22.10 -11.95 17.72
C ILE A 223 -22.68 -10.57 17.33
N PHE A 224 -22.94 -10.36 16.03
CA PHE A 224 -23.57 -9.14 15.49
C PHE A 224 -25.07 -9.30 15.18
N ASP A 225 -25.69 -10.42 15.57
CA ASP A 225 -27.13 -10.63 15.38
C ASP A 225 -27.94 -9.49 16.04
N GLY A 226 -28.92 -8.94 15.33
CA GLY A 226 -29.76 -7.82 15.80
C GLY A 226 -29.21 -6.42 15.54
N LEU A 227 -27.92 -6.24 15.19
CA LEU A 227 -27.32 -4.92 14.89
C LEU A 227 -27.71 -4.37 13.50
N THR A 228 -29.00 -4.33 13.19
CA THR A 228 -29.55 -4.10 11.84
C THR A 228 -29.16 -2.76 11.20
N VAL A 229 -28.85 -1.74 11.99
CA VAL A 229 -28.44 -0.40 11.50
C VAL A 229 -26.92 -0.22 11.38
N LEU A 230 -26.11 -1.19 11.83
CA LEU A 230 -24.65 -1.09 11.86
C LEU A 230 -24.09 -0.93 10.42
N LYS A 231 -23.31 0.13 10.19
CA LYS A 231 -22.72 0.47 8.88
C LYS A 231 -21.21 0.36 8.83
N THR A 232 -20.52 0.54 9.96
CA THR A 232 -19.07 0.47 10.04
C THR A 232 -18.66 -0.51 11.13
N LEU A 233 -17.87 -1.52 10.77
CA LEU A 233 -17.32 -2.48 11.70
C LEU A 233 -15.78 -2.52 11.61
N THR A 234 -15.10 -2.41 12.74
CA THR A 234 -13.65 -2.61 12.84
C THR A 234 -13.36 -3.76 13.79
N ILE A 235 -12.56 -4.73 13.36
CA ILE A 235 -12.07 -5.86 14.15
C ILE A 235 -10.54 -5.80 14.13
N ARG A 236 -9.91 -5.64 15.29
CA ARG A 236 -8.47 -5.73 15.52
C ARG A 236 -8.23 -6.93 16.44
N GLY A 237 -7.60 -7.98 15.92
CA GLY A 237 -7.55 -9.27 16.62
C GLY A 237 -6.23 -10.00 16.38
N GLY A 238 -5.18 -9.58 17.09
CA GLY A 238 -3.80 -10.04 16.84
C GLY A 238 -3.54 -11.55 17.02
N ASN A 239 -4.40 -12.25 17.76
CA ASN A 239 -4.34 -13.70 17.94
C ASN A 239 -5.47 -14.48 17.24
N ILE A 240 -6.37 -13.80 16.51
CA ILE A 240 -7.50 -14.45 15.85
C ILE A 240 -6.97 -15.23 14.65
N ARG A 241 -7.02 -16.57 14.74
CA ARG A 241 -6.46 -17.45 13.70
C ARG A 241 -7.33 -17.53 12.45
N TRP A 242 -8.65 -17.56 12.64
CA TRP A 242 -9.62 -17.67 11.55
C TRP A 242 -10.92 -16.98 11.96
N LEU A 243 -11.58 -16.35 10.99
CA LEU A 243 -12.98 -15.95 11.11
C LEU A 243 -13.87 -17.03 10.48
N SER A 244 -15.14 -17.05 10.90
CA SER A 244 -16.14 -17.98 10.41
C SER A 244 -16.95 -17.38 9.26
N ASN A 245 -17.35 -18.21 8.28
CA ASN A 245 -18.32 -17.83 7.24
C ASN A 245 -19.66 -17.34 7.82
N SER A 246 -20.00 -17.75 9.05
CA SER A 246 -21.25 -17.38 9.73
C SER A 246 -21.07 -16.25 10.76
N LEU A 247 -20.04 -15.40 10.59
CA LEU A 247 -19.84 -14.23 11.44
C LEU A 247 -20.93 -13.15 11.26
N PHE A 248 -21.35 -12.91 10.01
CA PHE A 248 -22.38 -11.91 9.65
C PHE A 248 -23.72 -12.50 9.21
N TYR A 249 -23.78 -13.81 8.99
CA TYR A 249 -24.97 -14.49 8.49
C TYR A 249 -25.24 -15.77 9.29
N ARG A 250 -26.39 -15.81 9.95
CA ARG A 250 -26.87 -16.96 10.73
C ARG A 250 -28.15 -17.50 10.08
N PRO A 251 -28.08 -18.61 9.32
CA PRO A 251 -29.20 -19.09 8.49
C PRO A 251 -30.50 -19.40 9.25
N SER A 252 -30.40 -19.61 10.57
CA SER A 252 -31.52 -19.97 11.45
C SER A 252 -32.12 -18.79 12.21
N ALA A 253 -31.65 -17.55 11.99
CA ALA A 253 -32.15 -16.38 12.68
C ALA A 253 -33.31 -15.72 11.92
N THR A 254 -34.36 -15.31 12.63
CA THR A 254 -35.48 -14.51 12.10
C THR A 254 -35.12 -13.03 11.89
N SER A 255 -33.90 -12.62 12.28
CA SER A 255 -33.40 -11.26 12.14
C SER A 255 -33.01 -10.93 10.70
N MET A 256 -33.23 -9.68 10.28
CA MET A 256 -32.69 -9.16 9.02
C MET A 256 -31.16 -9.31 8.96
N PRO A 257 -30.59 -9.64 7.78
CA PRO A 257 -29.15 -9.73 7.60
C PRO A 257 -28.47 -8.37 7.82
N LEU A 258 -27.29 -8.41 8.45
CA LEU A 258 -26.44 -7.23 8.62
C LEU A 258 -25.89 -6.77 7.27
N HIS A 259 -26.03 -5.48 6.95
CA HIS A 259 -25.48 -4.88 5.73
C HIS A 259 -24.57 -3.68 6.07
N LEU A 260 -23.27 -3.94 6.06
CA LEU A 260 -22.20 -2.98 6.29
C LEU A 260 -21.93 -2.14 5.03
N ASN A 261 -21.56 -0.87 5.24
CA ASN A 261 -21.01 0.00 4.20
C ASN A 261 -19.47 -0.04 4.21
N LYS A 262 -18.88 -0.22 5.39
CA LYS A 262 -17.43 -0.28 5.62
C LYS A 262 -17.06 -1.38 6.60
N ILE A 263 -15.99 -2.13 6.29
CA ILE A 263 -15.37 -3.06 7.23
C ILE A 263 -13.85 -2.90 7.26
N SER A 264 -13.27 -3.06 8.45
CA SER A 264 -11.83 -3.14 8.65
C SER A 264 -11.48 -4.34 9.53
N ILE A 265 -10.67 -5.27 9.01
CA ILE A 265 -10.19 -6.47 9.71
C ILE A 265 -8.65 -6.38 9.75
N ILE A 266 -8.09 -6.40 10.96
CA ILE A 266 -6.67 -6.10 11.19
C ILE A 266 -6.06 -7.16 12.13
N GLY A 267 -4.96 -7.79 11.72
CA GLY A 267 -4.20 -8.75 12.53
C GLY A 267 -4.79 -10.15 12.62
N VAL A 268 -5.91 -10.41 11.95
CA VAL A 268 -6.49 -11.75 11.80
C VAL A 268 -5.66 -12.56 10.82
N LYS A 269 -5.25 -13.79 11.16
CA LYS A 269 -4.38 -14.58 10.29
C LYS A 269 -5.03 -15.01 8.97
N SER A 270 -6.26 -15.53 9.01
CA SER A 270 -6.97 -16.05 7.84
C SER A 270 -8.44 -15.61 7.80
N ILE A 271 -8.90 -15.27 6.59
CA ILE A 271 -10.27 -14.84 6.28
C ILE A 271 -10.89 -15.88 5.34
N PRO A 272 -12.06 -16.46 5.64
CA PRO A 272 -12.62 -17.49 4.77
C PRO A 272 -13.30 -16.87 3.54
N ARG A 273 -13.32 -17.64 2.45
CA ARG A 273 -13.80 -17.21 1.11
C ARG A 273 -15.16 -16.52 1.10
N ASP A 274 -16.14 -17.08 1.81
CA ASP A 274 -17.54 -16.64 1.77
C ASP A 274 -17.86 -15.59 2.85
N LEU A 275 -16.89 -15.04 3.60
CA LEU A 275 -17.15 -14.12 4.72
C LEU A 275 -18.03 -12.92 4.32
N PHE A 276 -17.82 -12.36 3.12
CA PHE A 276 -18.51 -11.18 2.62
C PHE A 276 -19.76 -11.49 1.79
N LYS A 277 -20.14 -12.78 1.69
CA LYS A 277 -21.29 -13.21 0.91
C LYS A 277 -22.58 -12.59 1.43
N GLY A 278 -23.29 -11.87 0.57
CA GLY A 278 -24.50 -11.13 0.92
C GLY A 278 -24.26 -9.71 1.48
N GLN A 279 -23.01 -9.25 1.63
CA GLN A 279 -22.69 -7.86 1.98
C GLN A 279 -22.84 -6.92 0.76
N LEU A 280 -24.05 -6.83 0.22
CA LEU A 280 -24.33 -6.14 -1.05
C LEU A 280 -24.04 -4.62 -1.01
N SER A 281 -24.08 -3.99 0.17
CA SER A 281 -23.85 -2.55 0.37
C SER A 281 -22.39 -2.18 0.69
N LEU A 282 -21.49 -3.16 0.77
CA LEU A 282 -20.12 -2.95 1.24
C LEU A 282 -19.27 -2.26 0.17
N LYS A 283 -18.86 -1.02 0.46
CA LYS A 283 -18.09 -0.14 -0.43
C LYS A 283 -16.61 -0.01 -0.06
N PHE A 284 -16.29 -0.11 1.23
CA PHE A 284 -14.94 0.10 1.76
C PHE A 284 -14.48 -1.11 2.57
N THR A 285 -13.43 -1.78 2.12
CA THR A 285 -12.89 -2.98 2.79
C THR A 285 -11.41 -2.82 3.09
N THR A 286 -11.01 -3.01 4.34
CA THR A 286 -9.60 -2.89 4.78
C THR A 286 -9.17 -4.19 5.47
N LEU A 287 -8.22 -4.93 4.90
CA LEU A 287 -7.77 -6.25 5.36
C LEU A 287 -6.25 -6.24 5.56
N LYS A 288 -5.79 -5.88 6.77
CA LYS A 288 -4.35 -5.68 7.06
C LYS A 288 -3.77 -6.75 7.95
N ASN A 289 -2.49 -7.04 7.75
CA ASN A 289 -1.72 -8.04 8.48
C ASN A 289 -2.35 -9.45 8.43
N ILE A 290 -3.01 -9.79 7.32
CA ILE A 290 -3.51 -11.16 7.07
C ILE A 290 -2.39 -12.03 6.48
N GLU A 291 -2.34 -13.31 6.82
CA GLU A 291 -1.24 -14.22 6.42
C GLU A 291 -1.39 -14.79 5.00
N ASP A 292 -2.61 -14.76 4.44
CA ASP A 292 -2.93 -15.21 3.08
C ASP A 292 -4.16 -14.46 2.51
N ILE A 293 -4.23 -14.34 1.19
CA ILE A 293 -5.44 -13.91 0.44
C ILE A 293 -6.02 -15.13 -0.27
N PRO A 294 -7.01 -15.82 0.31
CA PRO A 294 -7.79 -16.77 -0.46
C PRO A 294 -8.62 -16.02 -1.52
N PRO A 295 -9.20 -16.73 -2.52
CA PRO A 295 -10.12 -16.14 -3.49
C PRO A 295 -11.44 -15.73 -2.82
N LEU A 296 -11.43 -14.57 -2.14
CA LEU A 296 -12.54 -13.95 -1.43
C LEU A 296 -13.68 -13.61 -2.40
N ASP A 297 -14.92 -14.00 -2.09
CA ASP A 297 -16.09 -13.61 -2.86
C ASP A 297 -16.55 -12.19 -2.46
N LEU A 298 -15.72 -11.20 -2.83
CA LEU A 298 -15.97 -9.78 -2.56
C LEU A 298 -17.11 -9.23 -3.43
N PRO A 299 -17.92 -8.29 -2.91
CA PRO A 299 -19.08 -7.77 -3.62
C PRO A 299 -18.70 -6.82 -4.76
N VAL A 300 -19.45 -6.90 -5.86
CA VAL A 300 -19.24 -6.09 -7.10
C VAL A 300 -19.37 -4.57 -6.87
N GLN A 301 -20.03 -4.14 -5.78
CA GLN A 301 -20.22 -2.72 -5.43
C GLN A 301 -19.05 -2.10 -4.65
N LEU A 302 -17.96 -2.84 -4.45
CA LEU A 302 -16.80 -2.38 -3.70
C LEU A 302 -16.10 -1.23 -4.45
N ASP A 303 -15.98 -0.06 -3.80
CA ASP A 303 -15.31 1.13 -4.35
C ASP A 303 -13.81 1.17 -3.97
N ASN A 304 -13.47 0.73 -2.75
CA ASN A 304 -12.12 0.75 -2.19
C ASN A 304 -11.77 -0.58 -1.49
N LEU A 305 -10.56 -1.08 -1.76
CA LEU A 305 -9.97 -2.28 -1.16
C LEU A 305 -8.52 -2.01 -0.73
N ASP A 306 -8.31 -1.92 0.58
CA ASP A 306 -6.97 -1.77 1.18
C ASP A 306 -6.53 -3.10 1.81
N MET A 307 -5.52 -3.74 1.23
CA MET A 307 -4.92 -4.99 1.69
C MET A 307 -3.43 -4.81 2.04
N SER A 308 -3.03 -3.60 2.41
CA SER A 308 -1.65 -3.24 2.72
C SER A 308 -1.13 -3.87 4.02
N GLY A 309 0.17 -4.18 4.05
CA GLY A 309 0.86 -4.79 5.20
C GLY A 309 0.51 -6.26 5.43
N SER A 310 -0.19 -6.89 4.50
CA SER A 310 -0.59 -8.30 4.55
C SER A 310 0.44 -9.18 3.84
N ASN A 311 0.56 -10.47 4.17
CA ASN A 311 1.63 -11.33 3.67
C ASN A 311 1.33 -11.90 2.27
N VAL A 312 1.05 -11.02 1.31
CA VAL A 312 0.58 -11.34 -0.04
C VAL A 312 1.76 -11.66 -0.97
N PHE A 313 2.15 -12.93 -1.05
CA PHE A 313 3.23 -13.32 -1.97
C PHE A 313 2.84 -13.22 -3.46
N ARG A 314 1.55 -13.40 -3.79
CA ARG A 314 1.00 -13.40 -5.14
C ARG A 314 -0.45 -12.90 -5.16
N VAL A 315 -0.89 -12.38 -6.30
CA VAL A 315 -2.30 -12.05 -6.58
C VAL A 315 -2.85 -13.04 -7.62
N SER A 316 -3.78 -13.89 -7.20
CA SER A 316 -4.49 -14.79 -8.13
C SER A 316 -5.49 -13.99 -9.00
N PRO A 317 -5.61 -14.26 -10.31
CA PRO A 317 -6.56 -13.57 -11.20
C PRO A 317 -8.02 -13.59 -10.71
N ASP A 318 -8.44 -14.65 -10.02
CA ASP A 318 -9.82 -14.85 -9.56
C ASP A 318 -10.28 -13.85 -8.50
N VAL A 319 -9.35 -13.25 -7.73
CA VAL A 319 -9.69 -12.40 -6.58
C VAL A 319 -10.40 -11.11 -7.00
N PHE A 320 -10.01 -10.54 -8.15
CA PHE A 320 -10.46 -9.22 -8.60
C PHE A 320 -11.38 -9.26 -9.83
N MET A 321 -11.56 -10.43 -10.45
CA MET A 321 -12.29 -10.62 -11.71
C MET A 321 -13.70 -10.02 -11.73
N LYS A 322 -14.39 -9.97 -10.58
CA LYS A 322 -15.74 -9.40 -10.44
C LYS A 322 -15.80 -7.93 -10.01
N LEU A 323 -14.68 -7.32 -9.62
CA LEU A 323 -14.64 -6.02 -8.94
C LEU A 323 -14.62 -4.85 -9.93
N THR A 324 -15.58 -4.83 -10.85
CA THR A 324 -15.63 -3.89 -11.99
C THR A 324 -15.83 -2.43 -11.59
N ASN A 325 -16.35 -2.16 -10.39
CA ASN A 325 -16.54 -0.80 -9.84
C ASN A 325 -15.37 -0.31 -8.96
N LEU A 326 -14.39 -1.18 -8.64
CA LEU A 326 -13.30 -0.83 -7.74
C LEU A 326 -12.46 0.31 -8.33
N ARG A 327 -12.24 1.35 -7.53
CA ARG A 327 -11.49 2.56 -7.90
C ARG A 327 -10.12 2.59 -7.25
N GLU A 328 -10.06 2.23 -5.97
CA GLU A 328 -8.86 2.28 -5.15
C GLU A 328 -8.46 0.87 -4.71
N LEU A 329 -7.23 0.45 -5.07
CA LEU A 329 -6.64 -0.82 -4.64
C LEU A 329 -5.27 -0.56 -4.02
N ASN A 330 -5.13 -0.85 -2.72
CA ASN A 330 -3.86 -0.78 -2.02
C ASN A 330 -3.33 -2.18 -1.69
N LEU A 331 -2.19 -2.53 -2.27
CA LEU A 331 -1.45 -3.77 -2.06
C LEU A 331 -0.02 -3.49 -1.55
N SER A 332 0.21 -2.32 -0.95
CA SER A 332 1.53 -1.88 -0.49
C SER A 332 2.04 -2.65 0.71
N ASN A 333 3.38 -2.71 0.85
CA ASN A 333 4.06 -3.35 1.98
C ASN A 333 3.67 -4.83 2.19
N SER A 334 3.29 -5.53 1.12
CA SER A 334 2.71 -6.86 1.19
C SER A 334 3.63 -8.01 0.76
N SER A 335 4.93 -7.74 0.57
CA SER A 335 5.95 -8.71 0.13
C SER A 335 5.75 -9.34 -1.26
N LEU A 336 4.91 -8.77 -2.13
CA LEU A 336 4.71 -9.22 -3.51
C LEU A 336 6.05 -9.28 -4.27
N THR A 337 6.43 -10.45 -4.78
CA THR A 337 7.68 -10.64 -5.56
C THR A 337 7.45 -10.63 -7.07
N SER A 338 6.28 -11.10 -7.50
CA SER A 338 5.89 -11.25 -8.90
C SER A 338 4.39 -11.05 -9.07
N LEU A 339 4.00 -10.41 -10.17
CA LEU A 339 2.62 -10.36 -10.65
C LEU A 339 2.48 -11.26 -11.88
N GLU A 340 1.26 -11.69 -12.20
CA GLU A 340 0.93 -12.44 -13.42
C GLU A 340 0.09 -11.52 -14.32
N SER A 341 0.14 -11.66 -15.65
CA SER A 341 -0.52 -10.70 -16.57
C SER A 341 -2.03 -10.53 -16.34
N GLU A 342 -2.67 -11.51 -15.68
CA GLU A 342 -4.09 -11.53 -15.36
C GLU A 342 -4.39 -11.09 -13.90
N SER A 343 -3.39 -10.76 -13.08
CA SER A 343 -3.58 -10.41 -11.66
C SER A 343 -4.51 -9.23 -11.39
N PHE A 344 -4.77 -8.36 -12.39
CA PHE A 344 -5.71 -7.22 -12.30
C PHE A 344 -6.89 -7.33 -13.26
N ILE A 345 -7.21 -8.54 -13.75
CA ILE A 345 -8.38 -8.76 -14.61
C ILE A 345 -9.68 -8.35 -13.88
N GLY A 346 -10.62 -7.77 -14.61
CA GLY A 346 -11.88 -7.26 -14.06
C GLY A 346 -11.84 -5.84 -13.48
N LEU A 347 -10.66 -5.28 -13.18
CA LEU A 347 -10.50 -3.95 -12.57
C LEU A 347 -10.68 -2.78 -13.56
N SER A 348 -11.81 -2.73 -14.27
CA SER A 348 -12.08 -1.77 -15.34
C SER A 348 -12.22 -0.31 -14.87
N SER A 349 -12.63 -0.08 -13.62
CA SER A 349 -12.87 1.28 -13.07
C SER A 349 -11.72 1.80 -12.18
N LEU A 350 -10.61 1.05 -12.10
CA LEU A 350 -9.53 1.34 -11.16
C LEU A 350 -8.79 2.64 -11.54
N SER A 351 -8.80 3.62 -10.65
CA SER A 351 -8.12 4.91 -10.78
C SER A 351 -6.80 4.96 -10.02
N ASP A 352 -6.72 4.28 -8.87
CA ASP A 352 -5.61 4.40 -7.92
C ASP A 352 -5.09 3.01 -7.55
N LEU A 353 -3.82 2.75 -7.87
CA LEU A 353 -3.14 1.49 -7.57
C LEU A 353 -1.83 1.73 -6.82
N ASP A 354 -1.79 1.30 -5.56
CA ASP A 354 -0.59 1.34 -4.72
C ASP A 354 0.02 -0.07 -4.59
N LEU A 355 1.17 -0.26 -5.22
CA LEU A 355 2.01 -1.46 -5.17
C LEU A 355 3.35 -1.17 -4.46
N SER A 356 3.46 -0.06 -3.73
CA SER A 356 4.69 0.40 -3.11
C SER A 356 5.22 -0.56 -2.03
N ARG A 357 6.50 -0.46 -1.69
CA ARG A 357 7.14 -1.20 -0.58
C ARG A 357 7.05 -2.73 -0.70
N ASN A 358 6.90 -3.24 -1.92
CA ASN A 358 6.90 -4.65 -2.22
C ASN A 358 8.30 -5.13 -2.66
N LYS A 359 8.39 -6.32 -3.24
CA LYS A 359 9.63 -6.96 -3.70
C LYS A 359 9.60 -7.20 -5.22
N ILE A 360 8.83 -6.39 -5.96
CA ILE A 360 8.61 -6.57 -7.39
C ILE A 360 9.91 -6.26 -8.15
N VAL A 361 10.38 -7.22 -8.94
CA VAL A 361 11.59 -7.07 -9.78
C VAL A 361 11.24 -6.74 -11.23
N THR A 362 10.09 -7.22 -11.72
CA THR A 362 9.65 -7.05 -13.11
C THR A 362 8.12 -7.00 -13.19
N LEU A 363 7.59 -6.21 -14.13
CA LEU A 363 6.18 -6.21 -14.49
C LEU A 363 5.94 -7.12 -15.72
N PRO A 364 4.88 -7.95 -15.74
CA PRO A 364 4.47 -8.67 -16.95
C PRO A 364 4.02 -7.72 -18.07
N GLU A 365 4.00 -8.22 -19.31
CA GLU A 365 3.27 -7.53 -20.38
C GLU A 365 1.76 -7.54 -20.07
N LYS A 366 1.05 -6.49 -20.47
CA LYS A 366 -0.42 -6.35 -20.36
C LYS A 366 -1.02 -6.39 -18.94
N ILE A 367 -0.20 -6.39 -17.89
CA ILE A 367 -0.64 -6.36 -16.48
C ILE A 367 -1.69 -5.27 -16.18
N PHE A 368 -1.62 -4.13 -16.86
CA PHE A 368 -2.57 -3.01 -16.71
C PHE A 368 -3.60 -2.88 -17.85
N GLU A 369 -3.83 -3.93 -18.65
CA GLU A 369 -4.75 -3.85 -19.79
C GLU A 369 -6.22 -3.60 -19.35
N ALA A 370 -6.63 -4.12 -18.19
CA ALA A 370 -7.97 -3.92 -17.65
C ALA A 370 -8.27 -2.46 -17.28
N CYS A 371 -7.33 -1.76 -16.63
CA CYS A 371 -7.48 -0.38 -16.14
C CYS A 371 -6.89 0.69 -17.07
N ARG A 372 -6.55 0.33 -18.32
CA ARG A 372 -5.79 1.15 -19.29
C ARG A 372 -6.35 2.55 -19.59
N TYR A 373 -7.64 2.78 -19.35
CA TYR A 373 -8.33 4.04 -19.61
C TYR A 373 -8.75 4.79 -18.33
N THR A 374 -8.56 4.17 -17.16
CA THR A 374 -9.11 4.62 -15.88
C THR A 374 -8.03 4.90 -14.85
N LEU A 375 -6.89 4.20 -14.90
CA LEU A 375 -5.79 4.40 -13.97
C LEU A 375 -5.15 5.78 -14.14
N ASP A 376 -5.21 6.58 -13.08
CA ASP A 376 -4.74 7.96 -12.96
C ASP A 376 -3.48 8.03 -12.08
N PHE A 377 -3.42 7.22 -11.01
CA PHE A 377 -2.32 7.12 -10.07
C PHE A 377 -1.75 5.69 -9.98
N LEU A 378 -0.43 5.54 -10.13
CA LEU A 378 0.31 4.28 -9.95
C LEU A 378 1.57 4.48 -9.10
N ASP A 379 1.58 3.88 -7.91
CA ASP A 379 2.76 3.85 -7.03
C ASP A 379 3.43 2.47 -7.09
N LEU A 380 4.68 2.45 -7.56
CA LEU A 380 5.59 1.32 -7.62
C LEU A 380 6.87 1.59 -6.80
N SER A 381 6.87 2.62 -5.95
CA SER A 381 8.03 3.04 -5.16
C SER A 381 8.48 1.99 -4.15
N TYR A 382 9.73 2.05 -3.72
CA TYR A 382 10.32 1.09 -2.77
C TYR A 382 10.22 -0.40 -3.20
N ASN A 383 10.23 -0.67 -4.50
CA ASN A 383 10.33 -2.03 -5.06
C ASN A 383 11.79 -2.34 -5.48
N GLN A 384 11.99 -3.39 -6.29
CA GLN A 384 13.31 -3.89 -6.69
C GLN A 384 13.53 -3.84 -8.20
N ILE A 385 12.79 -2.98 -8.92
CA ILE A 385 12.80 -2.91 -10.38
C ILE A 385 14.18 -2.39 -10.87
N PRO A 386 14.94 -3.14 -11.68
CA PRO A 386 16.29 -2.75 -12.10
C PRO A 386 16.33 -1.97 -13.42
N ARG A 387 15.26 -2.03 -14.23
CA ARG A 387 15.16 -1.38 -15.54
C ARG A 387 13.70 -1.18 -15.94
N ILE A 388 13.41 -0.09 -16.65
CA ILE A 388 12.08 0.18 -17.20
C ILE A 388 12.05 -0.20 -18.68
N GLN A 389 11.20 -1.17 -19.00
CA GLN A 389 10.99 -1.69 -20.36
C GLN A 389 9.93 -0.87 -21.12
N PRO A 390 9.95 -0.83 -22.46
CA PRO A 390 9.00 -0.04 -23.24
C PRO A 390 7.54 -0.43 -23.00
N PHE A 391 7.25 -1.71 -22.75
CA PHE A 391 5.88 -2.21 -22.65
C PHE A 391 5.23 -2.06 -21.27
N TYR A 392 5.97 -1.68 -20.21
CA TYR A 392 5.46 -1.65 -18.83
C TYR A 392 4.25 -0.72 -18.65
N PHE A 393 4.24 0.43 -19.33
CA PHE A 393 3.21 1.46 -19.14
C PHE A 393 2.49 1.84 -20.44
N ASN A 394 2.80 1.19 -21.58
CA ASN A 394 2.28 1.55 -22.91
C ASN A 394 0.74 1.53 -23.06
N MET A 395 0.03 0.86 -22.15
CA MET A 395 -1.43 0.83 -22.14
C MET A 395 -2.04 2.02 -21.38
N LEU A 396 -1.32 2.62 -20.43
CA LEU A 396 -1.84 3.54 -19.41
C LEU A 396 -2.03 4.98 -19.92
N LYS A 397 -3.00 5.17 -20.83
CA LYS A 397 -3.20 6.45 -21.53
C LYS A 397 -3.72 7.59 -20.64
N SER A 398 -4.39 7.25 -19.53
CA SER A 398 -4.98 8.22 -18.60
C SER A 398 -4.08 8.57 -17.40
N LEU A 399 -2.94 7.88 -17.24
CA LEU A 399 -2.09 8.01 -16.07
C LEU A 399 -1.50 9.41 -15.95
N ARG A 400 -1.68 10.02 -14.78
CA ARG A 400 -1.13 11.33 -14.40
C ARG A 400 0.10 11.21 -13.53
N VAL A 401 0.06 10.31 -12.56
CA VAL A 401 1.12 10.17 -11.54
C VAL A 401 1.73 8.77 -11.62
N LEU A 402 3.04 8.73 -11.83
CA LEU A 402 3.84 7.50 -11.79
C LEU A 402 4.98 7.66 -10.78
N ASP A 403 4.91 6.90 -9.68
CA ASP A 403 6.00 6.83 -8.70
C ASP A 403 6.82 5.54 -8.83
N LEU A 404 8.10 5.72 -9.17
CA LEU A 404 9.12 4.69 -9.30
C LEU A 404 10.29 4.94 -8.32
N SER A 405 10.12 5.83 -7.34
CA SER A 405 11.16 6.23 -6.40
C SER A 405 11.67 5.04 -5.57
N HIS A 406 12.92 5.10 -5.13
CA HIS A 406 13.54 4.11 -4.25
C HIS A 406 13.53 2.65 -4.77
N ASN A 407 13.55 2.48 -6.09
CA ASN A 407 13.76 1.20 -6.77
C ASN A 407 15.28 0.90 -6.96
N LYS A 408 15.62 0.08 -7.96
CA LYS A 408 17.01 -0.23 -8.38
C LYS A 408 17.28 0.17 -9.83
N ILE A 409 16.50 1.10 -10.37
CA ILE A 409 16.49 1.42 -11.81
C ILE A 409 17.84 1.97 -12.23
N GLN A 410 18.53 1.27 -13.13
CA GLN A 410 19.78 1.71 -13.75
C GLN A 410 19.55 2.23 -15.17
N LEU A 411 18.60 1.63 -15.89
CA LEU A 411 18.31 1.90 -17.30
C LEU A 411 16.81 2.13 -17.51
N ILE A 412 16.47 3.16 -18.27
CA ILE A 412 15.12 3.44 -18.76
C ILE A 412 15.18 3.36 -20.29
N HIS A 413 14.34 2.54 -20.90
CA HIS A 413 14.27 2.44 -22.36
C HIS A 413 13.70 3.73 -22.97
N ALA A 414 14.20 4.18 -24.12
CA ALA A 414 13.78 5.45 -24.76
C ALA A 414 12.25 5.56 -24.98
N LYS A 415 11.59 4.42 -25.21
CA LYS A 415 10.14 4.32 -25.42
C LYS A 415 9.33 3.99 -24.14
N ALA A 416 9.92 4.03 -22.96
CA ALA A 416 9.28 3.65 -21.68
C ALA A 416 7.99 4.43 -21.37
N PHE A 417 7.94 5.70 -21.79
CA PHE A 417 6.82 6.61 -21.51
C PHE A 417 6.11 7.08 -22.80
N GLU A 418 6.36 6.44 -23.94
CA GLU A 418 5.96 6.90 -25.29
C GLU A 418 4.44 7.13 -25.45
N LYS A 419 3.62 6.49 -24.61
CA LYS A 419 2.13 6.52 -24.65
C LYS A 419 1.49 7.19 -23.43
N LEU A 420 2.28 7.74 -22.50
CA LEU A 420 1.79 8.34 -21.26
C LEU A 420 1.40 9.82 -21.46
N ASN A 421 0.50 10.07 -22.41
CA ASN A 421 0.19 11.41 -22.92
C ASN A 421 -0.38 12.35 -21.84
N MET A 422 -1.01 11.80 -20.79
CA MET A 422 -1.64 12.52 -19.69
C MET A 422 -0.73 12.68 -18.45
N LEU A 423 0.51 12.17 -18.49
CA LEU A 423 1.41 12.15 -17.35
C LEU A 423 1.79 13.58 -16.93
N THR A 424 1.47 13.94 -15.69
CA THR A 424 1.83 15.22 -15.06
C THR A 424 3.02 15.07 -14.12
N ASP A 425 3.15 13.93 -13.46
CA ASP A 425 4.11 13.71 -12.37
C ASP A 425 4.88 12.40 -12.59
N LEU A 426 6.19 12.51 -12.82
CA LEU A 426 7.11 11.38 -12.86
C LEU A 426 8.09 11.45 -11.70
N LYS A 427 8.06 10.45 -10.82
CA LYS A 427 8.96 10.36 -9.67
C LYS A 427 9.88 9.15 -9.79
N CYS A 428 11.18 9.40 -9.82
CA CYS A 428 12.24 8.41 -9.97
C CYS A 428 13.35 8.62 -8.91
N ARG A 429 13.04 9.33 -7.81
CA ARG A 429 14.02 9.75 -6.79
C ARG A 429 14.65 8.54 -6.10
N GLY A 430 15.96 8.54 -5.84
CA GLY A 430 16.61 7.48 -5.07
C GLY A 430 16.82 6.16 -5.84
N ASN A 431 17.08 6.24 -7.15
CA ASN A 431 17.40 5.10 -8.01
C ASN A 431 18.92 5.07 -8.35
N LEU A 432 19.32 4.30 -9.36
CA LEU A 432 20.70 4.12 -9.82
C LEU A 432 20.91 4.62 -11.27
N ILE A 433 20.05 5.52 -11.73
CA ILE A 433 20.02 5.99 -13.13
C ILE A 433 21.30 6.79 -13.40
N SER A 434 22.07 6.40 -14.41
CA SER A 434 23.30 7.10 -14.84
C SER A 434 23.12 7.92 -16.12
N THR A 435 22.25 7.47 -17.01
CA THR A 435 21.92 8.11 -18.29
C THR A 435 20.42 8.07 -18.54
N LEU A 436 19.92 9.05 -19.28
CA LEU A 436 18.53 9.15 -19.75
C LEU A 436 18.58 9.26 -21.29
N PRO A 437 17.82 8.46 -22.04
CA PRO A 437 17.77 8.61 -23.50
C PRO A 437 17.16 9.93 -23.92
N ASP A 438 17.76 10.62 -24.89
CA ASP A 438 17.40 11.97 -25.32
C ASP A 438 15.94 12.10 -25.78
N THR A 439 15.35 11.03 -26.30
CA THR A 439 13.95 10.97 -26.75
C THR A 439 12.96 10.49 -25.69
N LEU A 440 13.40 10.27 -24.44
CA LEU A 440 12.59 9.67 -23.37
C LEU A 440 11.30 10.44 -23.08
N PHE A 441 11.34 11.77 -23.19
CA PHE A 441 10.21 12.63 -22.87
C PHE A 441 9.51 13.23 -24.09
N SER A 442 9.86 12.85 -25.32
CA SER A 442 9.37 13.52 -26.54
C SER A 442 7.84 13.56 -26.70
N ASN A 443 7.10 12.62 -26.09
CA ASN A 443 5.64 12.51 -26.19
C ASN A 443 4.86 12.83 -24.89
N VAL A 444 5.52 13.07 -23.75
CA VAL A 444 4.84 13.33 -22.45
C VAL A 444 4.62 14.83 -22.23
N LEU A 445 3.92 15.46 -23.17
CA LEU A 445 3.78 16.92 -23.25
C LEU A 445 3.03 17.58 -22.08
N SER A 446 2.28 16.78 -21.30
CA SER A 446 1.50 17.22 -20.13
C SER A 446 2.32 17.31 -18.84
N ILE A 447 3.62 16.96 -18.87
CA ILE A 447 4.42 16.79 -17.65
C ILE A 447 4.76 18.12 -16.96
N GLN A 448 4.56 18.14 -15.65
CA GLN A 448 4.70 19.30 -14.78
C GLN A 448 5.80 19.07 -13.72
N VAL A 449 5.92 17.85 -13.20
CA VAL A 449 6.86 17.49 -12.13
C VAL A 449 7.75 16.33 -12.57
N ILE A 450 9.07 16.53 -12.50
CA ILE A 450 10.08 15.49 -12.72
C ILE A 450 11.01 15.41 -11.50
N GLU A 451 10.92 14.31 -10.76
CA GLU A 451 11.72 14.03 -9.56
C GLU A 451 12.82 12.98 -9.85
N LEU A 452 14.01 13.43 -10.22
CA LEU A 452 15.19 12.60 -10.56
C LEU A 452 16.30 12.66 -9.49
N GLY A 453 16.05 13.31 -8.34
CA GLY A 453 17.04 13.47 -7.28
C GLY A 453 17.57 12.13 -6.71
N LYS A 454 18.77 12.15 -6.12
CA LYS A 454 19.44 10.97 -5.55
C LYS A 454 19.59 9.82 -6.57
N ASN A 455 20.12 10.14 -7.75
CA ASN A 455 20.51 9.18 -8.79
C ASN A 455 22.02 9.33 -9.09
N ASN A 456 22.50 8.71 -10.16
CA ASN A 456 23.89 8.77 -10.61
C ASN A 456 24.05 9.55 -11.94
N ILE A 457 23.12 10.46 -12.25
CA ILE A 457 23.07 11.20 -13.52
C ILE A 457 24.25 12.18 -13.55
N SER A 458 25.18 11.96 -14.48
CA SER A 458 26.32 12.86 -14.68
C SER A 458 26.09 13.83 -15.85
N ARG A 459 25.46 13.39 -16.94
CA ARG A 459 25.19 14.21 -18.13
C ARG A 459 23.71 14.25 -18.45
N ILE A 460 23.30 15.37 -19.03
CA ILE A 460 21.93 15.65 -19.48
C ILE A 460 22.06 16.12 -20.93
N ALA A 461 21.39 15.45 -21.87
CA ALA A 461 21.32 15.93 -23.25
C ALA A 461 20.50 17.22 -23.33
N SER A 462 20.92 18.16 -24.18
CA SER A 462 20.25 19.44 -24.40
C SER A 462 18.79 19.28 -24.84
N THR A 463 18.50 18.25 -25.64
CA THR A 463 17.19 17.94 -26.23
C THR A 463 16.24 17.20 -25.30
N LEU A 464 16.72 16.63 -24.19
CA LEU A 464 15.95 15.70 -23.34
C LEU A 464 14.62 16.28 -22.83
N PHE A 465 14.58 17.59 -22.59
CA PHE A 465 13.41 18.29 -22.04
C PHE A 465 12.75 19.22 -23.08
N ASP A 466 13.01 19.07 -24.38
CA ASP A 466 12.77 20.16 -25.32
C ASP A 466 11.29 20.57 -25.49
N ASN A 467 10.37 19.63 -25.34
CA ASN A 467 8.94 19.84 -25.61
C ASN A 467 8.08 19.96 -24.33
N LEU A 468 8.70 20.12 -23.15
CA LEU A 468 8.00 20.06 -21.87
C LEU A 468 7.59 21.46 -21.40
N TYR A 469 6.62 22.04 -22.11
CA TYR A 469 6.17 23.42 -21.90
C TYR A 469 5.39 23.64 -20.59
N GLN A 470 4.88 22.57 -19.97
CA GLN A 470 4.16 22.63 -18.69
C GLN A 470 5.04 22.39 -17.46
N LEU A 471 6.35 22.13 -17.65
CA LEU A 471 7.28 21.77 -16.58
C LEU A 471 7.41 22.90 -15.54
N SER A 472 6.93 22.64 -14.33
CA SER A 472 6.86 23.57 -13.20
C SER A 472 7.76 23.16 -12.02
N SER A 473 8.23 21.91 -12.00
CA SER A 473 9.25 21.42 -11.06
C SER A 473 10.20 20.41 -11.73
N LEU A 474 11.51 20.64 -11.57
CA LEU A 474 12.56 19.70 -11.98
C LEU A 474 13.56 19.54 -10.83
N ASN A 475 13.62 18.33 -10.27
CA ASN A 475 14.53 17.98 -9.19
C ASN A 475 15.62 17.01 -9.67
N LEU A 476 16.86 17.49 -9.64
CA LEU A 476 18.10 16.80 -9.97
C LEU A 476 19.07 16.75 -8.77
N GLU A 477 18.62 17.10 -7.56
CA GLU A 477 19.46 17.12 -6.35
C GLU A 477 20.22 15.82 -6.13
N SER A 478 21.40 15.89 -5.50
CA SER A 478 22.19 14.69 -5.15
C SER A 478 22.49 13.78 -6.36
N ASN A 479 22.74 14.37 -7.52
CA ASN A 479 23.31 13.72 -8.71
C ASN A 479 24.73 14.27 -8.97
N PRO A 480 25.65 13.48 -9.54
CA PRO A 480 27.02 13.92 -9.88
C PRO A 480 27.07 14.77 -11.17
N LEU A 481 26.24 15.82 -11.26
CA LEU A 481 26.03 16.60 -12.48
C LEU A 481 27.33 17.24 -13.03
N HIS A 482 27.54 17.07 -14.33
CA HIS A 482 28.52 17.77 -15.14
C HIS A 482 27.83 18.96 -15.80
N CYS A 483 28.09 20.17 -15.28
CA CYS A 483 27.49 21.40 -15.74
C CYS A 483 28.26 21.98 -16.93
N ASP A 484 28.03 21.38 -18.09
CA ASP A 484 28.47 21.86 -19.40
C ASP A 484 27.41 22.74 -20.08
N CYS A 485 27.61 23.04 -21.36
CA CYS A 485 26.66 23.82 -22.16
C CYS A 485 25.25 23.20 -22.23
N SER A 486 25.09 21.88 -22.13
CA SER A 486 23.77 21.23 -22.14
C SER A 486 22.95 21.62 -20.91
N VAL A 487 23.60 21.69 -19.74
CA VAL A 487 22.98 22.16 -18.49
C VAL A 487 22.74 23.67 -18.52
N ASN A 488 23.61 24.44 -19.18
CA ASN A 488 23.38 25.88 -19.35
C ASN A 488 22.17 26.15 -20.28
N LEU A 489 22.09 25.46 -21.42
CA LEU A 489 20.94 25.51 -22.34
C LEU A 489 19.64 25.12 -21.63
N LEU A 490 19.64 24.05 -20.81
CA LEU A 490 18.50 23.67 -19.98
C LEU A 490 18.06 24.81 -19.04
N LYS A 491 19.01 25.40 -18.32
CA LYS A 491 18.76 26.53 -17.41
C LYS A 491 18.32 27.80 -18.14
N MET A 492 18.76 28.02 -19.37
CA MET A 492 18.35 29.15 -20.21
C MET A 492 16.94 28.97 -20.76
N LYS A 493 16.60 27.75 -21.20
CA LYS A 493 15.26 27.35 -21.64
C LYS A 493 14.24 27.52 -20.52
N TYR A 494 14.57 27.04 -19.31
CA TYR A 494 13.71 27.11 -18.13
C TYR A 494 14.08 28.24 -17.17
N ARG A 495 14.30 29.46 -17.69
CA ARG A 495 14.82 30.63 -16.94
C ARG A 495 14.13 30.92 -15.59
N TYR A 496 12.82 30.69 -15.48
CA TYR A 496 12.05 30.98 -14.26
C TYR A 496 11.88 29.77 -13.33
N LEU A 497 12.23 28.57 -13.81
CA LEU A 497 12.16 27.34 -13.03
C LEU A 497 13.33 27.29 -12.04
N GLN A 498 13.01 27.09 -10.76
CA GLN A 498 14.02 26.82 -9.75
C GLN A 498 14.46 25.34 -9.86
N ILE A 499 15.26 25.04 -10.89
CA ILE A 499 15.84 23.70 -11.09
C ILE A 499 16.68 23.36 -9.85
N GLN A 500 16.23 22.36 -9.09
CA GLN A 500 16.89 21.93 -7.86
C GLN A 500 18.03 21.00 -8.25
N GLY A 501 19.29 21.42 -8.10
CA GLY A 501 20.42 20.64 -8.58
C GLY A 501 21.74 21.33 -8.29
N VAL A 502 22.76 20.52 -8.04
CA VAL A 502 24.10 21.01 -7.68
C VAL A 502 25.12 20.41 -8.63
N CYS A 503 25.92 21.28 -9.25
CA CYS A 503 27.01 20.93 -10.12
C CYS A 503 28.14 20.24 -9.32
N LYS A 504 28.58 19.08 -9.81
CA LYS A 504 29.71 18.31 -9.25
C LYS A 504 30.98 18.47 -10.06
N THR A 505 30.86 18.70 -11.37
CA THR A 505 31.96 19.01 -12.30
C THR A 505 31.47 20.00 -13.37
N PRO A 506 32.34 20.67 -14.14
CA PRO A 506 33.79 20.83 -13.91
C PRO A 506 34.08 21.54 -12.57
N GLU A 507 35.36 21.59 -12.18
CA GLU A 507 35.79 22.14 -10.88
C GLU A 507 35.36 23.61 -10.69
N GLU A 508 35.37 24.39 -11.78
CA GLU A 508 34.88 25.78 -11.84
C GLU A 508 33.45 25.96 -11.33
N TYR A 509 32.61 24.94 -11.49
CA TYR A 509 31.21 24.91 -11.04
C TYR A 509 31.01 23.94 -9.86
N TYR A 510 32.06 23.53 -9.15
CA TYR A 510 31.90 22.64 -8.01
C TYR A 510 30.98 23.26 -6.94
N ALA A 511 29.98 22.51 -6.50
CA ALA A 511 28.95 22.92 -5.55
C ALA A 511 28.07 24.12 -5.99
N TYR A 512 28.15 24.57 -7.25
CA TYR A 512 27.24 25.60 -7.77
C TYR A 512 25.81 25.07 -7.93
N GLN A 513 24.83 25.89 -7.55
CA GLN A 513 23.41 25.59 -7.81
C GLN A 513 23.10 25.79 -9.29
N VAL A 514 22.42 24.85 -9.93
CA VAL A 514 22.07 24.91 -11.36
C VAL A 514 21.26 26.18 -11.68
N SER A 515 20.31 26.55 -10.82
CA SER A 515 19.53 27.79 -10.94
C SER A 515 20.37 29.09 -10.88
N LYS A 516 21.60 29.03 -10.36
CA LYS A 516 22.54 30.16 -10.23
C LYS A 516 23.64 30.18 -11.32
N LEU A 517 23.64 29.24 -12.27
CA LEU A 517 24.61 29.26 -13.38
C LEU A 517 24.48 30.55 -14.20
N LYS A 518 25.62 31.12 -14.60
CA LYS A 518 25.65 32.28 -15.50
C LYS A 518 25.06 31.89 -16.86
N ARG A 519 24.29 32.78 -17.49
CA ARG A 519 23.82 32.60 -18.87
C ARG A 519 25.03 32.62 -19.79
N ASP A 520 25.16 31.61 -20.63
CA ASP A 520 26.21 31.54 -21.65
C ASP A 520 25.56 31.35 -23.03
N GLU A 521 25.58 32.42 -23.83
CA GLU A 521 24.98 32.40 -25.16
C GLU A 521 25.88 31.73 -26.21
N SER A 522 27.17 31.52 -25.90
CA SER A 522 28.06 30.79 -26.80
C SER A 522 27.62 29.34 -27.00
N CYS A 523 26.96 28.75 -25.99
CA CYS A 523 26.38 27.41 -26.04
C CYS A 523 25.33 27.20 -27.14
N TYR A 524 24.75 28.25 -27.73
CA TYR A 524 23.86 28.10 -28.91
C TYR A 524 24.62 27.85 -30.22
N ASN A 525 25.89 28.25 -30.30
CA ASN A 525 26.71 28.14 -31.51
C ASN A 525 27.61 26.90 -31.50
N ILE A 526 27.51 26.06 -30.46
CA ILE A 526 28.16 24.76 -30.42
C ILE A 526 27.24 23.76 -31.13
N GLU A 527 27.31 23.75 -32.46
CA GLU A 527 26.90 22.56 -33.24
C GLU A 527 27.67 21.32 -32.72
N GLU A 528 27.13 20.12 -32.93
CA GLU A 528 27.66 18.85 -32.39
C GLU A 528 29.01 18.42 -33.02
N GLY A 529 30.04 19.25 -32.85
CA GLY A 529 31.27 19.23 -33.64
C GLY A 529 32.55 19.46 -32.84
N SER A 530 32.58 19.14 -31.54
CA SER A 530 33.84 19.18 -30.77
C SER A 530 33.90 18.33 -29.49
N SER A 531 33.22 17.17 -29.42
CA SER A 531 33.54 16.16 -28.37
C SER A 531 33.24 14.70 -28.74
N SER A 532 33.39 14.33 -30.00
CA SER A 532 33.52 12.92 -30.42
C SER A 532 35.01 12.57 -30.58
N VAL A 533 35.70 12.36 -29.44
CA VAL A 533 36.89 11.49 -29.49
C VAL A 533 36.38 10.08 -29.71
N SER A 534 36.24 9.71 -30.97
CA SER A 534 35.89 8.37 -31.40
C SER A 534 37.04 7.43 -31.04
N LEU A 535 36.98 6.82 -29.85
CA LEU A 535 37.71 5.58 -29.54
C LEU A 535 37.05 4.38 -30.24
N PHE A 536 36.83 4.52 -31.54
CA PHE A 536 36.83 3.42 -32.48
C PHE A 536 38.17 3.48 -33.21
N SER A 537 39.18 2.85 -32.61
CA SER A 537 40.36 2.43 -33.38
C SER A 537 39.87 1.48 -34.47
N SER A 538 39.95 1.95 -35.71
CA SER A 538 39.76 1.13 -36.90
C SER A 538 40.85 0.06 -36.93
N ILE A 539 40.55 -1.12 -36.38
CA ILE A 539 41.38 -2.31 -36.56
C ILE A 539 41.28 -2.69 -38.05
N GLN A 540 42.24 -2.22 -38.84
CA GLN A 540 42.51 -2.85 -40.13
C GLN A 540 43.05 -4.24 -39.86
N VAL A 541 42.26 -5.26 -40.21
CA VAL A 541 42.74 -6.65 -40.23
C VAL A 541 43.60 -6.83 -41.47
N THR A 542 44.87 -6.45 -41.37
CA THR A 542 45.90 -6.99 -42.27
C THR A 542 46.11 -8.45 -41.90
N THR A 543 45.74 -9.35 -42.80
CA THR A 543 46.07 -10.77 -42.67
C THR A 543 47.58 -10.93 -42.79
N ASP A 544 48.25 -11.30 -41.72
CA ASP A 544 49.54 -11.98 -41.83
C ASP A 544 49.63 -13.17 -40.88
N SER A 545 50.23 -14.23 -41.39
CA SER A 545 50.23 -15.56 -40.79
C SER A 545 51.56 -15.83 -40.12
N GLN A 546 51.57 -16.04 -38.80
CA GLN A 546 52.55 -16.94 -38.19
C GLN A 546 52.16 -17.48 -36.81
N LYS A 547 52.57 -18.72 -36.57
CA LYS A 547 52.47 -19.44 -35.30
C LYS A 547 53.43 -18.83 -34.28
N THR A 548 53.08 -18.80 -32.99
CA THR A 548 53.77 -19.57 -31.94
C THR A 548 53.12 -19.39 -30.56
N SER A 549 53.44 -20.30 -29.64
CA SER A 549 52.87 -20.46 -28.30
C SER A 549 53.66 -19.73 -27.21
N PHE A 550 53.04 -19.42 -26.06
CA PHE A 550 53.31 -20.13 -24.79
C PHE A 550 52.34 -19.77 -23.64
N LYS A 551 52.40 -20.56 -22.56
CA LYS A 551 51.53 -20.58 -21.36
C LYS A 551 51.87 -19.47 -20.33
N GLN A 552 50.90 -19.08 -19.51
CA GLN A 552 51.16 -18.77 -18.09
C GLN A 552 49.96 -19.06 -17.17
N THR A 553 50.21 -19.14 -15.86
CA THR A 553 49.37 -19.82 -14.85
C THR A 553 48.72 -18.85 -13.85
N ILE A 554 47.49 -19.18 -13.43
CA ILE A 554 46.61 -18.59 -12.38
C ILE A 554 47.31 -18.64 -10.99
N ASN A 555 47.16 -17.78 -9.95
CA ASN A 555 46.09 -16.89 -9.40
C ASN A 555 46.78 -15.77 -8.50
N PRO A 556 46.12 -14.98 -7.60
CA PRO A 556 44.73 -14.46 -7.52
C PRO A 556 44.61 -12.95 -7.15
N THR A 557 43.50 -12.27 -7.51
CA THR A 557 42.56 -11.57 -6.58
C THR A 557 41.52 -10.67 -7.29
N LEU A 558 40.27 -10.72 -6.79
CA LEU A 558 39.15 -9.76 -6.95
C LEU A 558 38.45 -9.61 -8.32
N ALA A 559 37.14 -9.37 -8.23
CA ALA A 559 36.15 -9.06 -9.27
C ALA A 559 35.80 -10.14 -10.33
N MET A 560 34.77 -10.96 -10.03
CA MET A 560 34.04 -11.71 -11.06
C MET A 560 33.17 -10.78 -11.92
N ILE A 561 33.51 -10.66 -13.20
CA ILE A 561 32.61 -10.17 -14.25
C ILE A 561 32.07 -11.39 -14.99
N SER A 562 30.74 -11.53 -15.07
CA SER A 562 30.10 -12.57 -15.88
C SER A 562 29.98 -12.12 -17.35
N VAL A 563 30.86 -12.61 -18.21
CA VAL A 563 30.66 -12.54 -19.68
C VAL A 563 30.16 -13.90 -20.16
N SER A 564 28.93 -13.94 -20.68
CA SER A 564 28.39 -15.16 -21.30
C SER A 564 28.99 -15.32 -22.70
N THR A 565 29.52 -16.50 -22.98
CA THR A 565 29.88 -16.93 -24.33
C THR A 565 28.64 -17.29 -25.14
N LYS A 566 28.62 -16.92 -26.42
CA LYS A 566 28.20 -17.78 -27.54
C LYS A 566 28.52 -17.12 -28.90
N LEU A 567 29.21 -17.86 -29.75
CA LEU A 567 29.53 -17.57 -31.15
C LEU A 567 29.63 -18.93 -31.87
N VAL A 568 29.58 -18.94 -33.21
CA VAL A 568 29.70 -20.12 -34.13
C VAL A 568 28.37 -20.86 -34.36
N ASP A 569 27.92 -21.24 -35.56
CA ASP A 569 28.45 -21.19 -36.97
C ASP A 569 27.69 -20.16 -37.85
N VAL A 570 28.14 -19.58 -38.99
CA VAL A 570 29.01 -19.92 -40.14
C VAL A 570 28.31 -20.64 -41.32
N LEU A 571 28.56 -20.11 -42.53
CA LEU A 571 27.94 -20.41 -43.83
C LEU A 571 28.48 -21.68 -44.51
N ALA A 572 27.65 -22.33 -45.35
CA ALA A 572 28.10 -23.09 -46.51
C ALA A 572 27.03 -23.10 -47.62
N SER A 573 27.44 -23.08 -48.88
CA SER A 573 26.57 -23.08 -50.08
C SER A 573 27.10 -24.02 -51.18
N ASN A 574 26.18 -24.46 -52.05
CA ASN A 574 26.37 -25.09 -53.37
C ASN A 574 26.94 -26.53 -53.48
N THR A 575 26.17 -27.39 -54.18
CA THR A 575 26.49 -28.39 -55.25
C THR A 575 25.32 -29.40 -55.27
N SER A 576 24.40 -29.51 -56.25
CA SER A 576 24.46 -29.75 -57.72
C SER A 576 24.06 -31.19 -58.11
N ASN A 577 23.24 -31.31 -59.18
CA ASN A 577 22.96 -32.48 -60.06
C ASN A 577 21.59 -33.20 -59.99
N ASP A 578 20.82 -33.03 -61.06
CA ASP A 578 20.21 -34.03 -61.97
C ASP A 578 19.40 -35.24 -61.44
N ASN A 579 18.11 -35.35 -61.84
CA ASN A 579 17.72 -36.12 -63.05
C ASN A 579 16.22 -36.06 -63.42
N LEU A 580 15.88 -36.59 -64.61
CA LEU A 580 14.62 -36.45 -65.37
C LEU A 580 13.64 -37.65 -65.30
N SER A 581 12.43 -37.46 -65.86
CA SER A 581 11.41 -38.44 -66.33
C SER A 581 10.55 -39.15 -65.26
N GLY A 582 9.29 -39.59 -65.52
CA GLY A 582 8.40 -39.42 -66.68
C GLY A 582 7.10 -40.29 -66.61
N ASN A 583 6.11 -40.00 -67.47
CA ASN A 583 4.93 -40.84 -67.88
C ASN A 583 3.67 -41.04 -67.00
N SER A 584 2.63 -40.24 -67.29
CA SER A 584 1.30 -40.59 -67.90
C SER A 584 0.41 -41.79 -67.50
N HIS A 585 -0.92 -41.53 -67.56
CA HIS A 585 -2.12 -42.42 -67.63
C HIS A 585 -2.75 -42.89 -66.30
N THR A 586 -3.97 -42.49 -65.88
CA THR A 586 -5.35 -42.84 -66.36
C THR A 586 -5.65 -44.35 -66.31
N ILE A 587 -6.72 -44.88 -65.70
CA ILE A 587 -8.01 -44.34 -65.20
C ILE A 587 -8.63 -45.35 -64.19
N GLU A 588 -9.37 -44.90 -63.17
CA GLU A 588 -10.39 -45.63 -62.35
C GLU A 588 -10.00 -46.96 -61.62
N HIS A 589 -10.51 -47.31 -60.43
CA HIS A 589 -11.76 -46.99 -59.71
C HIS A 589 -11.56 -47.11 -58.18
N TYR A 590 -12.30 -46.32 -57.38
CA TYR A 590 -12.53 -46.44 -55.92
C TYR A 590 -11.34 -46.73 -54.98
N ASP A 591 -10.78 -45.68 -54.35
CA ASP A 591 -10.56 -45.70 -52.90
C ASP A 591 -10.56 -44.28 -52.29
N VAL A 592 -10.68 -44.19 -50.97
CA VAL A 592 -11.10 -42.99 -50.20
C VAL A 592 -10.00 -41.95 -49.98
N THR A 593 -10.19 -40.70 -50.44
CA THR A 593 -9.46 -39.51 -49.94
C THR A 593 -10.24 -38.18 -49.98
N GLU A 594 -10.32 -37.57 -48.79
CA GLU A 594 -9.93 -36.18 -48.47
C GLU A 594 -10.61 -34.97 -49.14
N GLU A 595 -11.75 -34.53 -48.57
CA GLU A 595 -12.13 -33.12 -48.56
C GLU A 595 -11.76 -32.45 -47.22
N HIS A 596 -10.93 -31.40 -47.31
CA HIS A 596 -10.62 -30.40 -46.26
C HIS A 596 -10.23 -30.87 -44.84
N PRO A 597 -8.92 -31.04 -44.55
CA PRO A 597 -8.43 -30.99 -43.17
C PRO A 597 -8.47 -29.55 -42.64
N THR A 598 -9.28 -29.33 -41.62
CA THR A 598 -9.22 -28.15 -40.76
C THR A 598 -7.83 -28.01 -40.14
N SER A 599 -7.10 -26.94 -40.47
CA SER A 599 -5.85 -26.59 -39.79
C SER A 599 -6.13 -25.98 -38.41
N VAL A 600 -6.59 -26.83 -37.50
CA VAL A 600 -6.76 -26.50 -36.09
C VAL A 600 -5.38 -26.18 -35.49
N TYR A 601 -5.16 -24.92 -35.12
CA TYR A 601 -4.06 -24.56 -34.22
C TYR A 601 -4.38 -25.10 -32.81
N VAL A 602 -4.06 -26.38 -32.57
CA VAL A 602 -4.19 -27.00 -31.25
C VAL A 602 -3.11 -26.44 -30.34
N ASN A 603 -3.53 -25.47 -29.53
CA ASN A 603 -2.83 -25.06 -28.34
C ASN A 603 -2.70 -26.24 -27.35
N ARG A 604 -1.48 -26.70 -27.06
CA ARG A 604 -1.20 -27.60 -25.92
C ARG A 604 0.02 -27.15 -25.11
N SER A 605 -0.33 -26.43 -24.06
CA SER A 605 0.34 -26.20 -22.79
C SER A 605 0.96 -27.42 -22.09
N LEU A 606 1.74 -27.13 -21.03
CA LEU A 606 2.16 -28.00 -19.90
C LEU A 606 3.24 -29.07 -20.23
N LEU A 607 4.47 -29.02 -19.70
CA LEU A 607 4.82 -28.97 -18.28
C LEU A 607 6.26 -28.47 -18.03
N ALA A 608 6.41 -27.32 -17.37
CA ALA A 608 7.65 -26.94 -16.69
C ALA A 608 7.51 -27.25 -15.19
N LYS A 609 8.52 -27.90 -14.61
CA LYS A 609 8.46 -28.52 -13.27
C LYS A 609 8.28 -27.48 -12.15
N GLN A 610 7.24 -27.63 -11.34
CA GLN A 610 7.23 -27.07 -9.99
C GLN A 610 8.19 -27.88 -9.10
N GLN A 611 9.15 -27.21 -8.47
CA GLN A 611 9.78 -27.70 -7.25
C GLN A 611 9.07 -27.03 -6.05
N THR A 612 8.17 -27.77 -5.41
CA THR A 612 7.61 -27.40 -4.11
C THR A 612 8.45 -28.05 -3.01
N THR A 613 9.14 -27.22 -2.24
CA THR A 613 9.86 -27.66 -1.03
C THR A 613 9.02 -27.30 0.19
N ILE A 614 8.24 -28.24 0.71
CA ILE A 614 7.50 -28.07 1.97
C ILE A 614 8.30 -28.75 3.08
N TRP A 615 8.65 -27.98 4.11
CA TRP A 615 9.28 -28.49 5.33
C TRP A 615 8.24 -29.04 6.29
N HIS A 616 8.31 -30.34 6.59
CA HIS A 616 8.01 -30.88 7.91
C HIS A 616 9.00 -32.02 8.22
N GLY A 617 9.21 -32.30 9.51
CA GLY A 617 10.44 -32.93 9.99
C GLY A 617 10.70 -34.39 9.57
N THR A 618 11.99 -34.71 9.52
CA THR A 618 12.60 -36.06 9.59
C THR A 618 12.24 -37.09 8.51
N GLY A 619 12.99 -37.05 7.40
CA GLY A 619 13.11 -38.19 6.46
C GLY A 619 13.48 -37.76 5.03
N PHE A 620 14.71 -38.04 4.58
CA PHE A 620 15.10 -37.81 3.18
C PHE A 620 14.73 -39.00 2.30
N ILE A 621 13.95 -38.76 1.24
CA ILE A 621 13.81 -39.67 0.09
C ILE A 621 14.29 -38.91 -1.14
N VAL A 622 15.29 -39.45 -1.83
CA VAL A 622 15.79 -38.91 -3.10
C VAL A 622 15.29 -39.79 -4.24
N LEU A 623 14.38 -39.25 -5.06
CA LEU A 623 13.90 -39.89 -6.28
C LEU A 623 14.78 -39.46 -7.47
N TYR A 624 15.53 -40.41 -8.02
CA TYR A 624 16.18 -40.22 -9.32
C TYR A 624 15.24 -40.67 -10.43
N VAL A 625 14.93 -39.76 -11.36
CA VAL A 625 14.20 -40.07 -12.61
C VAL A 625 15.15 -39.85 -13.78
N CYS A 626 15.73 -40.93 -14.29
CA CYS A 626 16.45 -40.92 -15.56
C CYS A 626 15.48 -41.26 -16.69
N VAL A 627 15.39 -40.40 -17.71
CA VAL A 627 14.63 -40.67 -18.93
C VAL A 627 15.60 -41.17 -19.99
N GLY A 628 15.54 -42.48 -20.29
CA GLY A 628 16.20 -43.06 -21.45
C GLY A 628 15.39 -42.85 -22.73
N ILE A 629 16.06 -42.87 -23.88
CA ILE A 629 15.48 -42.50 -25.20
C ILE A 629 14.37 -43.46 -25.70
N LEU A 630 14.16 -44.60 -25.05
CA LEU A 630 13.13 -45.60 -25.43
C LEU A 630 12.23 -46.03 -24.27
N GLY A 631 11.31 -45.13 -23.88
CA GLY A 631 9.94 -45.49 -23.50
C GLY A 631 9.69 -46.50 -22.37
N THR A 632 10.63 -46.73 -21.45
CA THR A 632 10.48 -47.70 -20.35
C THR A 632 10.84 -47.08 -19.00
N VAL A 633 9.98 -47.28 -18.01
CA VAL A 633 10.18 -46.79 -16.63
C VAL A 633 10.53 -47.97 -15.73
N ILE A 634 11.74 -47.97 -15.19
CA ILE A 634 12.19 -48.94 -14.18
C ILE A 634 12.24 -48.22 -12.82
N ILE A 635 11.50 -48.73 -11.83
CA ILE A 635 11.55 -48.25 -10.45
C ILE A 635 12.53 -49.12 -9.68
N ILE A 636 13.65 -48.55 -9.23
CA ILE A 636 14.58 -49.20 -8.30
C ILE A 636 14.46 -48.50 -6.94
N THR A 637 14.00 -49.24 -5.94
CA THR A 637 13.99 -48.79 -4.54
C THR A 637 15.12 -49.45 -3.76
N THR A 638 15.97 -48.65 -3.13
CA THR A 638 16.92 -49.12 -2.11
C THR A 638 16.57 -48.47 -0.78
N ALA A 639 16.24 -49.31 0.21
CA ALA A 639 15.92 -48.86 1.56
C ALA A 639 17.16 -48.95 2.46
N ILE A 640 17.66 -47.80 2.92
CA ILE A 640 18.61 -47.75 4.04
C ILE A 640 17.79 -47.68 5.32
N GLY A 641 17.67 -48.82 6.01
CA GLY A 641 16.86 -48.93 7.22
C GLY A 641 17.57 -48.41 8.47
N CYS A 642 16.91 -47.55 9.23
CA CYS A 642 17.15 -47.49 10.68
C CYS A 642 16.39 -48.65 11.35
N ARG A 643 17.13 -49.49 12.10
CA ARG A 643 16.56 -50.55 12.95
C ARG A 643 15.87 -49.95 14.18
N ASN A 644 14.87 -50.69 14.66
CA ASN A 644 14.07 -50.44 15.88
C ASN A 644 13.09 -49.25 15.69
N VAL A 645 11.79 -49.38 15.96
CA VAL A 645 11.11 -50.26 16.93
C VAL A 645 9.92 -50.98 16.27
N CYS A 646 9.94 -52.32 16.31
CA CYS A 646 8.70 -53.09 16.25
C CYS A 646 8.12 -53.21 17.66
N LYS A 647 6.89 -52.76 17.87
CA LYS A 647 5.86 -53.49 18.64
C LYS A 647 4.48 -52.85 18.49
N ASP A 648 3.48 -53.73 18.43
CA ASP A 648 2.06 -53.47 18.60
C ASP A 648 1.40 -52.37 17.75
N LEU A 649 0.84 -52.80 16.61
CA LEU A 649 -0.62 -52.80 16.49
C LEU A 649 -1.08 -53.91 15.52
N ARG A 650 -1.51 -55.02 16.11
CA ARG A 650 -2.02 -56.20 15.41
C ARG A 650 -3.55 -56.12 15.35
N ARG A 651 -4.12 -56.43 14.18
CA ARG A 651 -5.53 -56.83 13.90
C ARG A 651 -6.55 -55.74 13.51
N ARG A 652 -7.34 -56.12 12.49
CA ARG A 652 -8.59 -55.53 11.96
C ARG A 652 -8.42 -54.17 11.26
N GLY A 653 -8.87 -53.95 10.01
CA GLY A 653 -9.51 -54.85 9.03
C GLY A 653 -10.71 -54.18 8.35
N THR A 654 -10.84 -54.38 7.03
CA THR A 654 -12.03 -54.15 6.17
C THR A 654 -12.50 -52.68 6.03
N TYR A 655 -12.30 -52.03 4.87
CA TYR A 655 -13.22 -51.94 3.69
C TYR A 655 -14.35 -50.89 3.90
N ILE A 656 -14.80 -50.05 2.95
CA ILE A 656 -14.74 -49.94 1.47
C ILE A 656 -14.73 -48.44 1.06
N LEU A 657 -14.17 -48.11 -0.11
CA LEU A 657 -14.57 -46.95 -0.93
C LEU A 657 -14.72 -47.40 -2.40
N PRO A 658 -15.86 -47.14 -3.09
CA PRO A 658 -15.96 -47.26 -4.54
C PRO A 658 -15.69 -45.91 -5.26
N PRO A 659 -15.47 -45.92 -6.59
CA PRO A 659 -14.85 -44.82 -7.36
C PRO A 659 -15.87 -44.09 -8.28
N PRO A 660 -15.43 -43.23 -9.23
CA PRO A 660 -14.16 -42.49 -9.35
C PRO A 660 -14.30 -40.97 -9.20
#